data_AF-A0A915Q5A1-F1
#
_entry.id   AF-A0A915Q5A1-F1
#
_cell.length_a   1.000
_cell.length_b   1.000
_cell.length_c   1.000
_cell.angle_alpha   90.00
_cell.angle_beta   90.00
_cell.angle_gamma   90.00
#
_symmetry.space_group_name_H-M   'P 1'
#
loop_
_entity.id
_entity.type
_entity.pdbx_description
1 polymer ?
#
loop_
_entity_poly.entity_id
_entity_poly.type
_entity_poly.pdbx_seq_one_letter_code
_entity_poly.pdbx_strand_id
1 'polypeptide(L)'
;MVHKCKTKLSQSKLENYISVLIRCISSNIPIHTQFSVPEIIEILHHGIDLFANEPILLEFSLAQDGLIVVGNLHGSIHSLLRTFQIHGLPPIKRYLFLGGYVGHGNHQLEIIVLLLLMKIRWPEYIILLRGSPETMEATDIDDVPTTSRHQLFAEVCRSQLPSPLDMCFLFNQMFDMMPVAAVLSGCFLCCYGGISQWMTCFQNIRDILRPTFAKKMKFLEACLLADILHAQPNPIAKKPFEASTFGLGYVFNRDGLQLALDALKLTTLIRTDEKYDCAVTRNFNDDSCYTILTASDPHDSSSTTLEIICNNKVLAIQQAFQAGDKGDTLAGACGEFIDGMTRSSEQKFIERSRSHPCRWCMDVPPSDFDLRARFYTHFDLDVWVKKYASDWAQADEIFMLNENLHRANPTNRSYEERRIQRSAELFPSFYDLRALDGGDTIRGGTFRLIMNDDDDEHQQFMITIYPHSEYLFDRVPFSVYNSRDIDNDSSESDVESRNERMEMTCVQRVRTFCHRKCLINKHLENLWFTERTMSEQLMVGTIKFELLKALGMGPGLSTNSSKGVNMKLTCEAALNPVLPRFERGIVDSFEMKRGSVETSACAGQECGDLQSEGKRAKQNCLLDRLYFNRVVDLPDHYNANAFSFSELLEHIAPVASIHFNFMIDLRWLLAQYPGRLRQGPITLIVGERMGTDFTLTKTAVKQCAVNNVNVGRARLMIPFGTHHSKISIFESSTGRVHIIISTANLLEHDWKYKTQAFYHCSGSELVDGDSSYRNGSDFQIDLVKYLNEYRTSQDWNLIEHWRDRVANIDLSHVKARVVYSVPGAHKGIKLTKYGHPRLRVILKELFGDVEMDDFTYHAQFSSLGSLGATPQHWLTGQFLNSLSGGAETDGRHLRIIYPCVEDVRNSNEGYEAGGSLPYSNSVAVKQPYLINFMHKWRSDHLGRSHAMPHVKTYAAFAKNSLKPSWLLVTSANLSKAAWGDYQLKKTQLTIRSYEFGVLFIDPESLDMLPYDLPLTKYDDNDRVWIVDKTYRKPDIFQKTWPSKVSLPRLNQNIAA
;
A
#
# COMPACT_ATOMS: atom_id res chain seq x y z
N MET A 1 9.88 -17.68 -25.47
CA MET A 1 10.97 -16.97 -26.18
C MET A 1 10.80 -15.48 -25.93
N VAL A 2 11.82 -14.78 -25.45
CA VAL A 2 11.78 -13.32 -25.25
C VAL A 2 11.83 -12.66 -26.64
N HIS A 3 10.78 -11.93 -27.01
CA HIS A 3 10.77 -11.21 -28.28
C HIS A 3 11.85 -10.11 -28.24
N LYS A 4 12.82 -10.17 -29.16
CA LYS A 4 13.83 -9.11 -29.30
C LYS A 4 13.35 -8.09 -30.32
N CYS A 5 12.97 -6.93 -29.81
CA CYS A 5 12.55 -5.81 -30.62
C CYS A 5 13.71 -5.32 -31.49
N LYS A 6 13.44 -4.96 -32.74
CA LYS A 6 14.48 -4.42 -33.62
C LYS A 6 14.94 -3.06 -33.09
N THR A 7 16.19 -2.70 -33.39
CA THR A 7 16.77 -1.40 -33.02
C THR A 7 16.18 -0.24 -33.82
N LYS A 8 15.47 -0.54 -34.92
CA LYS A 8 14.98 0.43 -35.90
C LYS A 8 13.61 -0.01 -36.43
N LEU A 9 12.66 0.93 -36.45
CA LEU A 9 11.43 0.81 -37.21
C LEU A 9 11.59 1.67 -38.48
N SER A 10 11.67 1.05 -39.66
CA SER A 10 11.81 1.80 -40.91
C SER A 10 10.51 2.54 -41.24
N GLN A 11 10.61 3.64 -41.99
CA GLN A 11 9.45 4.37 -42.48
C GLN A 11 8.45 3.46 -43.19
N SER A 12 8.94 2.60 -44.10
CA SER A 12 8.12 1.65 -44.86
C SER A 12 7.37 0.66 -43.97
N LYS A 13 8.00 0.19 -42.90
CA LYS A 13 7.38 -0.74 -41.94
C LYS A 13 6.30 -0.03 -41.12
N LEU A 14 6.56 1.20 -40.70
CA LEU A 14 5.62 2.02 -39.95
C LEU A 14 4.39 2.40 -40.78
N GLU A 15 4.60 2.85 -42.02
CA GLU A 15 3.52 3.17 -42.95
C GLU A 15 2.71 1.92 -43.31
N ASN A 16 3.37 0.76 -43.48
CA ASN A 16 2.67 -0.51 -43.64
C ASN A 16 1.81 -0.86 -42.43
N TYR A 17 2.31 -0.71 -41.19
CA TYR A 17 1.49 -0.92 -39.99
C TYR A 17 0.27 0.00 -39.96
N ILE A 18 0.44 1.28 -40.27
CA ILE A 18 -0.70 2.22 -40.36
C ILE A 18 -1.72 1.74 -41.41
N SER A 19 -1.27 1.38 -42.62
CA SER A 19 -2.17 0.89 -43.68
C SER A 19 -2.85 -0.44 -43.35
N VAL A 20 -2.18 -1.34 -42.63
CA VAL A 20 -2.78 -2.60 -42.14
C VAL A 20 -3.86 -2.29 -41.10
N LEU A 21 -3.58 -1.42 -40.15
CA LEU A 21 -4.53 -1.04 -39.10
C LEU A 21 -5.77 -0.35 -39.66
N ILE A 22 -5.62 0.57 -40.62
CA ILE A 22 -6.74 1.22 -41.29
C ILE A 22 -7.59 0.21 -42.08
N ARG A 23 -6.99 -0.83 -42.67
CA ARG A 23 -7.74 -1.91 -43.30
C ARG A 23 -8.51 -2.75 -42.28
N CYS A 24 -7.92 -3.06 -41.12
CA CYS A 24 -8.64 -3.70 -40.00
C CYS A 24 -9.88 -2.89 -39.61
N ILE A 25 -9.74 -1.57 -39.42
CA ILE A 25 -10.85 -0.67 -39.08
C ILE A 25 -11.90 -0.66 -40.20
N SER A 26 -11.50 -0.48 -41.45
CA SER A 26 -12.42 -0.40 -42.59
C SER A 26 -13.21 -1.68 -42.82
N SER A 27 -12.62 -2.84 -42.51
CA SER A 27 -13.25 -4.17 -42.68
C SER A 27 -13.84 -4.71 -41.38
N ASN A 28 -13.78 -3.95 -40.29
CA ASN A 28 -14.19 -4.36 -38.94
C ASN A 28 -13.58 -5.72 -38.52
N ILE A 29 -12.29 -5.88 -38.81
CA ILE A 29 -11.53 -7.09 -38.49
C ILE A 29 -10.71 -6.83 -37.21
N PRO A 30 -10.72 -7.74 -36.22
CA PRO A 30 -9.93 -7.58 -35.00
C PRO A 30 -8.43 -7.45 -35.25
N ILE A 31 -7.75 -6.61 -34.47
CA ILE A 31 -6.32 -6.29 -34.64
C ILE A 31 -5.40 -7.54 -34.61
N HIS A 32 -5.65 -8.52 -33.72
CA HIS A 32 -4.77 -9.71 -33.60
C HIS A 32 -4.72 -10.58 -34.86
N THR A 33 -5.65 -10.40 -35.79
CA THR A 33 -5.65 -11.18 -37.03
C THR A 33 -4.56 -10.71 -38.01
N GLN A 34 -4.13 -9.44 -37.90
CA GLN A 34 -3.13 -8.84 -38.77
C GLN A 34 -1.86 -8.41 -38.02
N PHE A 35 -1.95 -8.14 -36.72
CA PHE A 35 -0.82 -7.83 -35.87
C PHE A 35 -0.54 -8.97 -34.91
N SER A 36 0.71 -9.44 -34.91
CA SER A 36 1.19 -10.32 -33.86
C SER A 36 1.43 -9.53 -32.57
N VAL A 37 1.20 -10.16 -31.42
CA VAL A 37 1.51 -9.58 -30.09
C VAL A 37 2.93 -8.99 -30.02
N PRO A 38 3.99 -9.66 -30.53
CA PRO A 38 5.32 -9.08 -30.62
C PRO A 38 5.42 -7.74 -31.37
N GLU A 39 4.66 -7.56 -32.45
CA GLU A 39 4.66 -6.31 -33.21
C GLU A 39 4.01 -5.17 -32.42
N ILE A 40 2.93 -5.45 -31.68
CA ILE A 40 2.33 -4.48 -30.76
C ILE A 40 3.33 -4.11 -29.65
N ILE A 41 4.03 -5.09 -29.07
CA ILE A 41 5.08 -4.83 -28.07
C ILE A 41 6.20 -3.95 -28.63
N GLU A 42 6.64 -4.21 -29.87
CA GLU A 42 7.64 -3.40 -30.55
C GLU A 42 7.18 -1.93 -30.67
N ILE A 43 5.93 -1.71 -31.10
CA ILE A 43 5.31 -0.37 -31.21
C ILE A 43 5.26 0.31 -29.84
N LEU A 44 4.79 -0.38 -28.79
CA LEU A 44 4.70 0.15 -27.42
C LEU A 44 6.07 0.59 -26.88
N HIS A 45 7.10 -0.24 -27.05
CA HIS A 45 8.44 0.11 -26.59
C HIS A 45 9.01 1.33 -27.31
N HIS A 46 8.73 1.50 -28.61
CA HIS A 46 9.13 2.70 -29.34
C HIS A 46 8.37 3.93 -28.84
N GLY A 47 7.09 3.78 -28.53
CA GLY A 47 6.28 4.80 -27.86
C GLY A 47 6.85 5.24 -26.52
N ILE A 48 7.15 4.28 -25.64
CA ILE A 48 7.75 4.52 -24.32
C ILE A 48 9.05 5.33 -24.44
N ASP A 49 9.95 4.91 -25.32
CA ASP A 49 11.22 5.63 -25.51
C ASP A 49 11.01 7.06 -26.04
N LEU A 50 10.00 7.26 -26.88
CA LEU A 50 9.64 8.58 -27.37
C LEU A 50 9.15 9.46 -26.23
N PHE A 51 8.12 9.02 -25.50
CA PHE A 51 7.55 9.79 -24.38
C PHE A 51 8.57 10.05 -23.28
N ALA A 52 9.44 9.09 -22.98
CA ALA A 52 10.51 9.26 -21.99
C ALA A 52 11.47 10.42 -22.31
N ASN A 53 11.62 10.76 -23.61
CA ASN A 53 12.48 11.86 -24.07
C ASN A 53 11.74 13.20 -24.17
N GLU A 54 10.41 13.21 -24.09
CA GLU A 54 9.60 14.44 -24.05
C GLU A 54 9.47 14.93 -22.61
N PRO A 55 9.38 16.24 -22.33
CA PRO A 55 9.11 16.72 -20.97
C PRO A 55 7.67 16.37 -20.54
N ILE A 56 7.44 16.24 -19.22
CA ILE A 56 6.10 15.94 -18.69
C ILE A 56 5.10 17.09 -18.89
N LEU A 57 5.62 18.33 -18.87
CA LEU A 57 4.94 19.54 -19.32
C LEU A 57 5.53 19.91 -20.68
N LEU A 58 4.72 19.82 -21.74
CA LEU A 58 5.15 20.23 -23.08
C LEU A 58 5.00 21.74 -23.23
N GLU A 59 6.00 22.41 -23.79
CA GLU A 59 5.96 23.87 -23.97
C GLU A 59 6.42 24.20 -25.38
N PHE A 60 5.56 24.85 -26.15
CA PHE A 60 5.88 25.21 -27.53
C PHE A 60 5.05 26.38 -28.03
N SER A 61 5.61 27.12 -28.99
CA SER A 61 4.92 28.21 -29.68
C SER A 61 4.09 27.68 -30.84
N LEU A 62 2.93 28.30 -31.06
CA LEU A 62 2.09 28.03 -32.22
C LEU A 62 2.77 28.56 -33.49
N ALA A 63 2.71 27.78 -34.56
CA ALA A 63 3.08 28.21 -35.89
C ALA A 63 1.96 29.05 -36.53
N GLN A 64 2.24 29.71 -37.67
CA GLN A 64 1.26 30.58 -38.35
C GLN A 64 -0.01 29.83 -38.78
N ASP A 65 0.13 28.56 -39.13
CA ASP A 65 -0.93 27.63 -39.49
C ASP A 65 -1.69 27.06 -38.29
N GLY A 66 -1.32 27.40 -37.06
CA GLY A 66 -2.04 27.01 -35.84
C GLY A 66 -1.92 25.53 -35.46
N LEU A 67 -2.79 25.08 -34.56
CA LEU A 67 -2.83 23.74 -33.98
C LEU A 67 -4.28 23.30 -33.80
N ILE A 68 -4.58 22.04 -34.09
CA ILE A 68 -5.86 21.43 -33.77
C ILE A 68 -5.80 20.76 -32.41
N VAL A 69 -6.71 21.13 -31.51
CA VAL A 69 -6.90 20.45 -30.23
C VAL A 69 -8.06 19.46 -30.35
N VAL A 70 -7.76 18.22 -29.97
CA VAL A 70 -8.67 17.09 -30.00
C VAL A 70 -8.95 16.67 -28.56
N GLY A 71 -10.24 16.67 -28.18
CA GLY A 71 -10.69 16.23 -26.86
C GLY A 71 -10.89 14.71 -26.80
N ASN A 72 -11.64 14.25 -25.80
CA ASN A 72 -11.98 12.85 -25.63
C ASN A 72 -12.70 12.29 -26.87
N LEU A 73 -12.27 11.10 -27.31
CA LEU A 73 -12.79 10.41 -28.49
C LEU A 73 -13.87 9.36 -28.15
N HIS A 74 -14.00 8.95 -26.88
CA HIS A 74 -14.98 7.95 -26.42
C HIS A 74 -15.07 6.69 -27.30
N GLY A 75 -13.93 6.25 -27.85
CA GLY A 75 -13.86 5.06 -28.73
C GLY A 75 -14.45 5.26 -30.13
N SER A 76 -14.71 6.50 -30.56
CA SER A 76 -15.13 6.85 -31.92
C SER A 76 -13.92 7.00 -32.86
N ILE A 77 -13.53 5.89 -33.50
CA ILE A 77 -12.52 5.91 -34.57
C ILE A 77 -12.95 6.79 -35.75
N HIS A 78 -14.26 6.91 -35.96
CA HIS A 78 -14.84 7.67 -37.03
C HIS A 78 -14.64 9.18 -36.85
N SER A 79 -14.87 9.71 -35.64
CA SER A 79 -14.61 11.12 -35.32
C SER A 79 -13.10 11.44 -35.44
N LEU A 80 -12.23 10.50 -35.11
CA LEU A 80 -10.79 10.64 -35.32
C LEU A 80 -10.41 10.76 -36.81
N LEU A 81 -10.89 9.84 -37.66
CA LEU A 81 -10.60 9.88 -39.10
C LEU A 81 -11.17 11.14 -39.76
N ARG A 82 -12.37 11.58 -39.36
CA ARG A 82 -12.97 12.84 -39.81
C ARG A 82 -12.16 14.06 -39.41
N THR A 83 -11.63 14.08 -38.19
CA THR A 83 -10.73 15.15 -37.73
C THR A 83 -9.53 15.30 -38.65
N PHE A 84 -8.97 14.20 -39.16
CA PHE A 84 -7.89 14.25 -40.15
C PHE A 84 -8.37 14.63 -41.56
N GLN A 85 -9.57 14.23 -41.95
CA GLN A 85 -10.16 14.60 -43.24
C GLN A 85 -10.43 16.11 -43.33
N ILE A 86 -10.97 16.72 -42.27
CA ILE A 86 -11.32 18.14 -42.21
C ILE A 86 -10.06 19.02 -42.23
N HIS A 87 -9.09 18.69 -41.37
CA HIS A 87 -7.96 19.58 -41.10
C HIS A 87 -6.67 19.21 -41.85
N GLY A 88 -6.63 18.02 -42.45
CA GLY A 88 -5.49 17.49 -43.20
C GLY A 88 -4.49 16.72 -42.33
N LEU A 89 -3.92 15.65 -42.87
CA LEU A 89 -2.97 14.81 -42.13
C LEU A 89 -1.64 15.54 -41.83
N PRO A 90 -0.93 15.13 -40.76
CA PRO A 90 0.47 15.50 -40.60
C PRO A 90 1.28 15.22 -41.87
N PRO A 91 2.25 16.09 -42.22
CA PRO A 91 2.69 17.28 -41.50
C PRO A 91 2.00 18.59 -41.96
N ILE A 92 0.86 18.50 -42.66
CA ILE A 92 0.10 19.69 -43.09
C ILE A 92 -0.45 20.43 -41.88
N LYS A 93 -0.89 19.69 -40.86
CA LYS A 93 -1.45 20.22 -39.63
C LYS A 93 -0.85 19.55 -38.40
N ARG A 94 -0.73 20.32 -37.31
CA ARG A 94 -0.37 19.81 -35.99
C ARG A 94 -1.62 19.52 -35.16
N TYR A 95 -1.53 18.49 -34.33
CA TYR A 95 -2.60 18.01 -33.47
C TYR A 95 -2.11 17.83 -32.04
N LEU A 96 -2.89 18.35 -31.09
CA LEU A 96 -2.75 18.12 -29.66
C LEU A 96 -3.95 17.36 -29.15
N PHE A 97 -3.74 16.14 -28.69
CA PHE A 97 -4.76 15.31 -28.08
C PHE A 97 -4.69 15.45 -26.56
N LEU A 98 -5.83 15.68 -25.93
CA LEU A 98 -5.92 15.95 -24.49
C LEU A 98 -6.00 14.67 -23.62
N GLY A 99 -6.15 13.49 -24.24
CA GLY A 99 -6.38 12.19 -23.57
C GLY A 99 -7.74 11.57 -23.97
N GLY A 100 -8.16 10.49 -23.31
CA GLY A 100 -9.45 9.84 -23.61
C GLY A 100 -9.42 9.00 -24.89
N TYR A 101 -8.35 8.24 -25.06
CA TYR A 101 -8.16 7.26 -26.13
C TYR A 101 -8.82 5.93 -25.77
N VAL A 102 -8.88 5.60 -24.48
CA VAL A 102 -9.43 4.37 -23.90
C VAL A 102 -10.56 4.69 -22.91
N GLY A 103 -11.15 3.66 -22.29
CA GLY A 103 -12.20 3.77 -21.27
C GLY A 103 -13.63 3.60 -21.80
N HIS A 104 -13.93 4.10 -22.99
CA HIS A 104 -15.28 4.03 -23.59
C HIS A 104 -15.24 3.70 -25.09
N GLY A 105 -16.33 3.10 -25.60
CA GLY A 105 -16.54 2.78 -27.01
C GLY A 105 -15.81 1.52 -27.50
N ASN A 106 -16.06 1.14 -28.75
CA ASN A 106 -15.64 -0.17 -29.28
C ASN A 106 -14.23 -0.18 -29.92
N HIS A 107 -13.71 0.99 -30.33
CA HIS A 107 -12.45 1.08 -31.08
C HIS A 107 -11.28 1.62 -30.24
N GLN A 108 -11.31 1.41 -28.92
CA GLN A 108 -10.31 1.94 -27.98
C GLN A 108 -8.88 1.50 -28.36
N LEU A 109 -8.71 0.23 -28.74
CA LEU A 109 -7.41 -0.35 -29.06
C LEU A 109 -6.88 0.18 -30.41
N GLU A 110 -7.75 0.28 -31.41
CA GLU A 110 -7.47 0.80 -32.74
C GLU A 110 -7.04 2.26 -32.67
N ILE A 111 -7.74 3.08 -31.86
CA ILE A 111 -7.42 4.49 -31.66
C ILE A 111 -6.03 4.66 -31.05
N ILE A 112 -5.75 4.02 -29.90
CA ILE A 112 -4.48 4.22 -29.21
C ILE A 112 -3.30 3.70 -30.04
N VAL A 113 -3.44 2.57 -30.73
CA VAL A 113 -2.39 2.01 -31.60
C VAL A 113 -2.16 2.91 -32.82
N LEU A 114 -3.22 3.43 -33.45
CA LEU A 114 -3.12 4.34 -34.59
C LEU A 114 -2.40 5.64 -34.20
N LEU A 115 -2.83 6.29 -33.12
CA LEU A 115 -2.24 7.52 -32.63
C LEU A 115 -0.76 7.32 -32.25
N LEU A 116 -0.41 6.17 -31.67
CA LEU A 116 0.97 5.84 -31.33
C LEU A 116 1.84 5.65 -32.57
N LEU A 117 1.35 4.95 -33.60
CA LEU A 117 2.05 4.81 -34.87
C LEU A 117 2.26 6.17 -35.55
N MET A 118 1.23 7.03 -35.55
CA MET A 118 1.33 8.38 -36.11
C MET A 118 2.28 9.26 -35.29
N LYS A 119 2.31 9.14 -33.95
CA LYS A 119 3.27 9.81 -33.08
C LYS A 119 4.71 9.41 -33.39
N ILE A 120 4.95 8.11 -33.62
CA ILE A 120 6.28 7.63 -34.02
C ILE A 120 6.66 8.17 -35.42
N ARG A 121 5.69 8.28 -36.33
CA ARG A 121 5.92 8.78 -37.71
C ARG A 121 6.17 10.28 -37.76
N TRP A 122 5.43 11.05 -36.95
CA TRP A 122 5.40 12.51 -36.92
C TRP A 122 5.40 13.05 -35.48
N PRO A 123 6.49 12.88 -34.73
CA PRO A 123 6.56 13.23 -33.31
C PRO A 123 6.28 14.69 -33.00
N GLU A 124 6.57 15.60 -33.93
CA GLU A 124 6.36 17.06 -33.77
C GLU A 124 4.96 17.53 -34.17
N TYR A 125 4.18 16.67 -34.86
CA TYR A 125 2.85 17.02 -35.38
C TYR A 125 1.72 16.29 -34.67
N ILE A 126 1.99 15.12 -34.11
CA ILE A 126 1.05 14.42 -33.24
C ILE A 126 1.55 14.56 -31.82
N ILE A 127 0.80 15.25 -30.97
CA ILE A 127 1.15 15.50 -29.58
C ILE A 127 0.07 14.85 -28.73
N LEU A 128 0.48 13.94 -27.83
CA LEU A 128 -0.44 13.14 -27.03
C LEU A 128 -0.22 13.45 -25.56
N LEU A 129 -1.26 13.98 -24.90
CA LEU A 129 -1.32 14.08 -23.45
C LEU A 129 -2.04 12.86 -22.85
N ARG A 130 -1.78 12.60 -21.58
CA ARG A 130 -2.45 11.56 -20.80
C ARG A 130 -3.79 12.06 -20.24
N GLY A 131 -4.82 11.23 -20.28
CA GLY A 131 -6.10 11.47 -19.61
C GLY A 131 -6.38 10.55 -18.42
N SER A 132 -7.53 10.77 -17.77
CA SER A 132 -7.97 9.91 -16.66
C SER A 132 -8.21 8.45 -17.05
N PRO A 133 -8.73 8.12 -18.25
CA PRO A 133 -8.89 6.73 -18.66
C PRO A 133 -7.55 6.01 -18.90
N GLU A 134 -6.48 6.75 -19.21
CA GLU A 134 -5.13 6.21 -19.42
C GLU A 134 -4.39 5.97 -18.08
N THR A 135 -5.08 5.40 -17.10
CA THR A 135 -4.54 5.10 -15.77
C THR A 135 -4.82 3.64 -15.41
N MET A 136 -4.00 3.07 -14.53
CA MET A 136 -4.18 1.67 -14.11
C MET A 136 -5.54 1.52 -13.41
N GLU A 137 -5.90 2.51 -12.61
CA GLU A 137 -7.20 2.62 -11.96
C GLU A 137 -8.32 2.55 -13.00
N ALA A 138 -8.34 3.42 -14.00
CA ALA A 138 -9.45 3.43 -14.96
C ALA A 138 -9.47 2.22 -15.91
N THR A 139 -8.34 1.56 -16.14
CA THR A 139 -8.23 0.43 -17.09
C THR A 139 -8.48 -0.95 -16.46
N ASP A 140 -8.32 -1.09 -15.14
CA ASP A 140 -8.31 -2.38 -14.41
C ASP A 140 -9.27 -2.45 -13.20
N ILE A 141 -10.12 -1.43 -12.94
CA ILE A 141 -11.05 -1.47 -11.79
C ILE A 141 -12.16 -2.53 -11.99
N ASP A 142 -12.03 -3.62 -11.23
CA ASP A 142 -13.01 -4.70 -10.99
C ASP A 142 -14.18 -4.30 -10.04
N ASP A 143 -14.27 -3.04 -9.61
CA ASP A 143 -15.11 -2.60 -8.45
C ASP A 143 -16.23 -1.59 -8.77
N VAL A 144 -16.52 -1.31 -10.06
CA VAL A 144 -17.72 -0.56 -10.45
C VAL A 144 -18.82 -1.56 -10.81
N PRO A 145 -20.03 -1.49 -10.21
CA PRO A 145 -21.17 -2.23 -10.72
C PRO A 145 -21.41 -1.74 -12.14
N THR A 146 -21.14 -2.58 -13.13
CA THR A 146 -21.45 -2.29 -14.53
C THR A 146 -22.96 -2.18 -14.68
N THR A 147 -23.48 -0.98 -14.43
CA THR A 147 -24.73 -0.54 -15.04
C THR A 147 -24.43 -0.39 -16.52
N SER A 148 -24.72 -1.45 -17.26
CA SER A 148 -25.16 -1.46 -18.66
C SER A 148 -24.57 -0.36 -19.56
N ARG A 149 -23.38 -0.59 -20.16
CA ARG A 149 -22.96 -0.16 -21.53
C ARG A 149 -21.45 0.09 -21.79
N HIS A 150 -20.50 -0.22 -20.91
CA HIS A 150 -19.06 0.02 -21.18
C HIS A 150 -18.18 -1.22 -20.97
N GLN A 151 -17.39 -1.59 -22.00
CA GLN A 151 -16.38 -2.64 -21.95
C GLN A 151 -15.05 -2.03 -21.47
N LEU A 152 -14.47 -2.60 -20.41
CA LEU A 152 -13.21 -2.11 -19.81
C LEU A 152 -12.03 -2.31 -20.77
N PHE A 153 -11.05 -1.40 -20.76
CA PHE A 153 -9.89 -1.50 -21.65
C PHE A 153 -9.07 -2.79 -21.44
N ALA A 154 -8.98 -3.28 -20.20
CA ALA A 154 -8.37 -4.58 -19.92
C ALA A 154 -9.10 -5.75 -20.61
N GLU A 155 -10.43 -5.69 -20.71
CA GLU A 155 -11.22 -6.70 -21.44
C GLU A 155 -11.01 -6.61 -22.95
N VAL A 156 -10.95 -5.39 -23.50
CA VAL A 156 -10.60 -5.16 -24.90
C VAL A 156 -9.21 -5.74 -25.21
N CYS A 157 -8.21 -5.48 -24.37
CA CYS A 157 -6.87 -6.06 -24.51
C CYS A 157 -6.89 -7.60 -24.45
N ARG A 158 -7.58 -8.18 -23.46
CA ARG A 158 -7.67 -9.65 -23.29
C ARG A 158 -8.36 -10.34 -24.46
N SER A 159 -9.42 -9.73 -25.00
CA SER A 159 -10.19 -10.28 -26.12
C SER A 159 -9.49 -10.09 -27.46
N GLN A 160 -8.91 -8.91 -27.70
CA GLN A 160 -8.33 -8.56 -28.99
C GLN A 160 -6.83 -8.84 -29.12
N LEU A 161 -6.10 -9.07 -28.03
CA LEU A 161 -4.65 -9.36 -28.02
C LEU A 161 -4.31 -10.51 -27.04
N PRO A 162 -4.78 -11.74 -27.29
CA PRO A 162 -4.55 -12.86 -26.38
C PRO A 162 -3.05 -13.18 -26.27
N SER A 163 -2.50 -13.04 -25.07
CA SER A 163 -1.09 -13.21 -24.78
C SER A 163 -0.87 -13.74 -23.35
N PRO A 164 0.17 -14.56 -23.09
CA PRO A 164 0.59 -14.87 -21.73
C PRO A 164 1.16 -13.65 -20.98
N LEU A 165 1.51 -12.58 -21.70
CA LEU A 165 1.84 -11.27 -21.12
C LEU A 165 0.57 -10.43 -21.01
N ASP A 166 0.41 -9.73 -19.89
CA ASP A 166 -0.68 -8.77 -19.73
C ASP A 166 -0.44 -7.55 -20.64
N MET A 167 -1.18 -7.48 -21.74
CA MET A 167 -1.06 -6.38 -22.70
C MET A 167 -1.59 -5.06 -22.12
N CYS A 168 -2.63 -5.09 -21.28
CA CYS A 168 -3.16 -3.90 -20.61
C CYS A 168 -2.10 -3.27 -19.72
N PHE A 169 -1.33 -4.10 -19.02
CA PHE A 169 -0.19 -3.65 -18.23
C PHE A 169 0.89 -2.95 -19.07
N LEU A 170 1.22 -3.48 -20.25
CA LEU A 170 2.21 -2.86 -21.15
C LEU A 170 1.73 -1.50 -21.70
N PHE A 171 0.43 -1.37 -22.00
CA PHE A 171 -0.17 -0.08 -22.33
C PHE A 171 -0.06 0.90 -21.14
N ASN A 172 -0.35 0.46 -19.92
CA ASN A 172 -0.23 1.31 -18.73
C ASN A 172 1.21 1.75 -18.44
N GLN A 173 2.21 0.90 -18.70
CA GLN A 173 3.61 1.33 -18.62
C GLN A 173 3.94 2.44 -19.61
N MET A 174 3.34 2.42 -20.80
CA MET A 174 3.45 3.51 -21.75
C MET A 174 2.72 4.77 -21.28
N PHE A 175 1.49 4.63 -20.77
CA PHE A 175 0.71 5.75 -20.23
C PHE A 175 1.43 6.45 -19.08
N ASP A 176 2.11 5.70 -18.20
CA ASP A 176 2.91 6.24 -17.09
C ASP A 176 4.11 7.10 -17.55
N MET A 177 4.46 7.05 -18.84
CA MET A 177 5.53 7.85 -19.44
C MET A 177 5.01 9.06 -20.22
N MET A 178 3.71 9.16 -20.48
CA MET A 178 3.13 10.24 -21.30
C MET A 178 3.18 11.61 -20.59
N PRO A 179 3.32 12.71 -21.35
CA PRO A 179 3.11 14.06 -20.82
C PRO A 179 1.68 14.26 -20.31
N VAL A 180 1.49 15.13 -19.32
CA VAL A 180 0.18 15.31 -18.65
C VAL A 180 -0.45 16.68 -18.93
N ALA A 181 0.36 17.64 -19.39
CA ALA A 181 -0.10 18.97 -19.75
C ALA A 181 0.77 19.58 -20.86
N ALA A 182 0.22 20.56 -21.58
CA ALA A 182 0.93 21.38 -22.53
C ALA A 182 0.65 22.87 -22.30
N VAL A 183 1.64 23.72 -22.58
CA VAL A 183 1.51 25.18 -22.60
C VAL A 183 1.79 25.68 -24.00
N LEU A 184 0.81 26.38 -24.57
CA LEU A 184 0.86 26.87 -25.95
C LEU A 184 1.07 28.37 -25.95
N SER A 185 2.15 28.82 -26.59
CA SER A 185 2.53 30.23 -26.74
C SER A 185 2.51 31.05 -25.44
N GLY A 186 2.65 30.39 -24.27
CA GLY A 186 2.56 31.06 -22.96
C GLY A 186 1.18 31.64 -22.64
N CYS A 187 0.11 31.19 -23.29
CA CYS A 187 -1.25 31.72 -23.07
C CYS A 187 -2.26 30.62 -22.67
N PHE A 188 -2.10 29.42 -23.22
CA PHE A 188 -3.05 28.33 -23.01
C PHE A 188 -2.43 27.22 -22.18
N LEU A 189 -3.11 26.81 -21.10
CA LEU A 189 -2.85 25.53 -20.43
C LEU A 189 -3.77 24.48 -21.05
N CYS A 190 -3.20 23.36 -21.50
CA CYS A 190 -3.94 22.24 -22.05
C CYS A 190 -3.71 20.99 -21.19
N CYS A 191 -4.76 20.33 -20.74
CA CYS A 191 -4.69 19.08 -19.97
C CYS A 191 -6.00 18.29 -20.10
N TYR A 192 -6.09 17.12 -19.47
CA TYR A 192 -7.32 16.35 -19.47
C TYR A 192 -8.35 16.91 -18.49
N GLY A 193 -8.07 16.84 -17.20
CA GLY A 193 -8.91 17.33 -16.10
C GLY A 193 -8.83 18.84 -15.99
N GLY A 194 -8.01 19.37 -15.09
CA GLY A 194 -7.96 20.82 -14.95
C GLY A 194 -6.85 21.33 -14.06
N ILE A 195 -7.13 22.48 -13.47
CA ILE A 195 -6.20 23.17 -12.58
C ILE A 195 -6.25 22.60 -11.17
N SER A 196 -5.17 22.87 -10.44
CA SER A 196 -5.04 22.48 -9.04
C SER A 196 -4.81 23.70 -8.16
N GLN A 197 -5.30 23.62 -6.92
CA GLN A 197 -4.98 24.60 -5.87
C GLN A 197 -3.47 24.67 -5.56
N TRP A 198 -2.71 23.64 -5.93
CA TRP A 198 -1.26 23.56 -5.72
C TRP A 198 -0.45 24.09 -6.90
N MET A 199 -1.08 24.47 -8.02
CA MET A 199 -0.40 25.10 -9.15
C MET A 199 -0.07 26.55 -8.81
N THR A 200 1.20 26.79 -8.49
CA THR A 200 1.74 28.12 -8.20
C THR A 200 2.80 28.57 -9.20
N CYS A 201 3.41 27.64 -9.93
CA CYS A 201 4.31 27.90 -11.03
C CYS A 201 4.42 26.66 -11.94
N PHE A 202 4.95 26.83 -13.16
CA PHE A 202 5.16 25.70 -14.09
C PHE A 202 6.05 24.59 -13.52
N GLN A 203 6.97 24.93 -12.61
CA GLN A 203 7.88 23.95 -12.02
C GLN A 203 7.13 22.86 -11.26
N ASN A 204 5.97 23.18 -10.67
CA ASN A 204 5.12 22.19 -9.99
C ASN A 204 4.71 21.04 -10.91
N ILE A 205 4.45 21.31 -12.19
CA ILE A 205 4.09 20.28 -13.18
C ILE A 205 5.35 19.61 -13.74
N ARG A 206 6.41 20.39 -14.02
CA ARG A 206 7.68 19.88 -14.56
C ARG A 206 8.36 18.86 -13.63
N ASP A 207 8.16 19.01 -12.32
CA ASP A 207 8.76 18.14 -11.30
C ASP A 207 8.03 16.81 -11.11
N ILE A 208 6.85 16.61 -11.72
CA ILE A 208 6.13 15.33 -11.63
C ILE A 208 7.02 14.22 -12.23
N LEU A 209 7.37 13.24 -11.40
CA LEU A 209 8.29 12.18 -11.78
C LEU A 209 7.63 11.12 -12.67
N ARG A 210 8.37 10.64 -13.68
CA ARG A 210 7.99 9.51 -14.54
C ARG A 210 8.92 8.31 -14.33
N PRO A 211 8.40 7.07 -14.35
CA PRO A 211 6.99 6.69 -14.44
C PRO A 211 6.19 7.15 -13.21
N THR A 212 4.95 7.57 -13.42
CA THR A 212 4.08 8.25 -12.43
C THR A 212 3.50 7.30 -11.38
N PHE A 213 4.34 6.55 -10.67
CA PHE A 213 3.90 5.73 -9.54
C PHE A 213 3.84 6.60 -8.28
N ALA A 214 2.76 6.53 -7.50
CA ALA A 214 2.62 7.35 -6.28
C ALA A 214 3.75 7.13 -5.27
N LYS A 215 4.44 5.98 -5.33
CA LYS A 215 5.63 5.71 -4.50
C LYS A 215 6.89 6.46 -4.94
N LYS A 216 7.04 6.75 -6.23
CA LYS A 216 8.18 7.49 -6.79
C LYS A 216 7.97 8.99 -6.79
N MET A 217 6.72 9.45 -6.81
CA MET A 217 6.36 10.87 -6.76
C MET A 217 6.32 11.39 -5.32
N LYS A 218 6.62 12.69 -5.15
CA LYS A 218 6.27 13.41 -3.93
C LYS A 218 4.75 13.44 -3.79
N PHE A 219 4.27 13.59 -2.57
CA PHE A 219 2.84 13.70 -2.31
C PHE A 219 2.17 14.82 -3.09
N LEU A 220 2.78 16.00 -3.11
CA LEU A 220 2.24 17.13 -3.86
C LEU A 220 2.20 16.85 -5.36
N GLU A 221 3.21 16.16 -5.90
CA GLU A 221 3.24 15.73 -7.31
C GLU A 221 2.10 14.74 -7.61
N ALA A 222 1.81 13.80 -6.71
CA ALA A 222 0.69 12.87 -6.86
C ALA A 222 -0.68 13.57 -6.76
N CYS A 223 -0.82 14.55 -5.88
CA CYS A 223 -2.02 15.39 -5.76
C CYS A 223 -2.21 16.29 -7.00
N LEU A 224 -1.13 16.91 -7.49
CA LEU A 224 -1.14 17.68 -8.73
C LEU A 224 -1.52 16.81 -9.92
N LEU A 225 -0.95 15.61 -10.04
CA LEU A 225 -1.30 14.65 -11.09
C LEU A 225 -2.78 14.26 -11.03
N ALA A 226 -3.33 14.03 -9.83
CA ALA A 226 -4.75 13.73 -9.65
C ALA A 226 -5.63 14.87 -10.18
N ASP A 227 -5.34 16.13 -9.85
CA ASP A 227 -6.13 17.27 -10.33
C ASP A 227 -5.95 17.52 -11.84
N ILE A 228 -4.73 17.40 -12.37
CA ILE A 228 -4.47 17.53 -13.82
C ILE A 228 -5.30 16.53 -14.62
N LEU A 229 -5.56 15.34 -14.07
CA LEU A 229 -6.33 14.29 -14.74
C LEU A 229 -7.82 14.29 -14.35
N HIS A 230 -8.21 14.75 -13.16
CA HIS A 230 -9.58 14.57 -12.64
C HIS A 230 -10.30 15.84 -12.19
N ALA A 231 -9.62 16.99 -12.06
CA ALA A 231 -10.29 18.20 -11.59
C ALA A 231 -11.39 18.64 -12.54
N GLN A 232 -12.50 19.19 -12.03
CA GLN A 232 -13.65 19.62 -12.84
C GLN A 232 -14.08 21.06 -12.56
N PRO A 233 -14.45 21.85 -13.59
CA PRO A 233 -15.04 23.16 -13.39
C PRO A 233 -16.45 23.00 -12.78
N ASN A 234 -16.73 23.79 -11.75
CA ASN A 234 -18.04 23.88 -11.11
C ASN A 234 -18.37 25.35 -10.82
N PRO A 235 -19.11 26.04 -11.70
CA PRO A 235 -19.44 27.46 -11.54
C PRO A 235 -20.27 27.78 -10.30
N ILE A 236 -21.00 26.80 -9.76
CA ILE A 236 -21.84 26.96 -8.57
C ILE A 236 -21.12 26.55 -7.27
N ALA A 237 -19.87 26.09 -7.35
CA ALA A 237 -19.08 25.81 -6.15
C ALA A 237 -18.86 27.09 -5.35
N LYS A 238 -19.07 26.99 -4.04
CA LYS A 238 -19.04 28.14 -3.12
C LYS A 238 -17.62 28.61 -2.84
N LYS A 239 -16.64 27.73 -3.00
CA LYS A 239 -15.21 28.01 -2.81
C LYS A 239 -14.44 27.92 -4.13
N PRO A 240 -13.29 28.62 -4.24
CA PRO A 240 -12.37 28.51 -5.37
C PRO A 240 -12.04 27.06 -5.76
N PHE A 241 -11.82 26.22 -4.75
CA PHE A 241 -11.64 24.78 -4.90
C PHE A 241 -12.48 24.05 -3.84
N GLU A 242 -13.17 22.97 -4.24
CA GLU A 242 -13.92 22.10 -3.32
C GLU A 242 -13.57 20.64 -3.60
N ALA A 243 -13.60 19.80 -2.57
CA ALA A 243 -13.34 18.38 -2.73
C ALA A 243 -14.39 17.78 -3.69
N SER A 244 -13.92 17.06 -4.70
CA SER A 244 -14.79 16.28 -5.58
C SER A 244 -15.60 15.24 -4.80
N THR A 245 -16.87 15.09 -5.19
CA THR A 245 -17.77 14.04 -4.67
C THR A 245 -17.34 12.64 -5.09
N PHE A 246 -16.47 12.51 -6.11
CA PHE A 246 -15.90 11.24 -6.57
C PHE A 246 -14.79 10.69 -5.65
N GLY A 247 -14.46 11.40 -4.56
CA GLY A 247 -13.45 10.94 -3.59
C GLY A 247 -11.98 11.10 -4.07
N LEU A 248 -11.78 11.68 -5.25
CA LEU A 248 -10.49 11.97 -5.87
C LEU A 248 -10.53 13.33 -6.57
N GLY A 249 -9.49 14.13 -6.38
CA GLY A 249 -9.30 15.44 -7.02
C GLY A 249 -10.28 16.52 -6.57
N TYR A 250 -10.11 17.75 -7.07
CA TYR A 250 -10.93 18.89 -6.69
C TYR A 250 -11.82 19.40 -7.83
N VAL A 251 -12.94 20.04 -7.47
CA VAL A 251 -13.66 20.91 -8.40
C VAL A 251 -13.23 22.35 -8.19
N PHE A 252 -13.28 23.19 -9.23
CA PHE A 252 -12.88 24.59 -9.15
C PHE A 252 -13.93 25.52 -9.75
N ASN A 253 -14.14 26.69 -9.13
CA ASN A 253 -15.01 27.73 -9.68
C ASN A 253 -14.19 28.77 -10.48
N ARG A 254 -14.84 29.87 -10.88
CA ARG A 254 -14.18 30.94 -11.67
C ARG A 254 -12.99 31.57 -10.93
N ASP A 255 -13.12 31.77 -9.63
CA ASP A 255 -12.05 32.34 -8.81
C ASP A 255 -10.88 31.35 -8.73
N GLY A 256 -11.14 30.06 -8.50
CA GLY A 256 -10.11 29.02 -8.50
C GLY A 256 -9.34 28.96 -9.83
N LEU A 257 -10.08 29.08 -10.94
CA LEU A 257 -9.51 29.18 -12.28
C LEU A 257 -8.59 30.38 -12.44
N GLN A 258 -9.11 31.58 -12.19
CA GLN A 258 -8.35 32.82 -12.35
C GLN A 258 -7.08 32.79 -11.52
N LEU A 259 -7.20 32.32 -10.28
CA LEU A 259 -6.08 32.12 -9.38
C LEU A 259 -4.99 31.24 -10.05
N ALA A 260 -5.31 30.03 -10.49
CA ALA A 260 -4.31 29.16 -11.10
C ALA A 260 -3.67 29.77 -12.36
N LEU A 261 -4.48 30.40 -13.22
CA LEU A 261 -4.01 31.02 -14.46
C LEU A 261 -3.08 32.21 -14.18
N ASP A 262 -3.42 33.09 -13.22
CA ASP A 262 -2.56 34.22 -12.82
C ASP A 262 -1.20 33.75 -12.32
N ALA A 263 -1.18 32.70 -11.48
CA ALA A 263 0.06 32.16 -10.94
C ALA A 263 0.96 31.55 -12.03
N LEU A 264 0.35 31.01 -13.10
CA LEU A 264 1.06 30.49 -14.27
C LEU A 264 1.30 31.55 -15.34
N LYS A 265 0.80 32.79 -15.16
CA LYS A 265 0.79 33.86 -16.17
C LYS A 265 0.15 33.43 -17.49
N LEU A 266 -0.96 32.71 -17.40
CA LEU A 266 -1.75 32.20 -18.52
C LEU A 266 -3.13 32.87 -18.57
N THR A 267 -3.82 32.75 -19.70
CA THR A 267 -5.13 33.38 -19.90
C THR A 267 -6.27 32.38 -20.00
N THR A 268 -5.98 31.16 -20.47
CA THR A 268 -7.04 30.20 -20.83
C THR A 268 -6.65 28.77 -20.49
N LEU A 269 -7.60 28.03 -19.90
CA LEU A 269 -7.56 26.58 -19.75
C LEU A 269 -8.33 25.91 -20.89
N ILE A 270 -7.72 24.92 -21.53
CA ILE A 270 -8.36 24.05 -22.52
C ILE A 270 -8.27 22.61 -22.02
N ARG A 271 -9.43 21.99 -21.78
CA ARG A 271 -9.55 20.69 -21.11
C ARG A 271 -10.56 19.77 -21.80
N THR A 272 -10.69 18.55 -21.31
CA THR A 272 -11.72 17.58 -21.73
C THR A 272 -12.30 16.85 -20.50
N ASP A 273 -13.17 15.86 -20.68
CA ASP A 273 -13.60 14.92 -19.62
C ASP A 273 -14.30 13.70 -20.21
N GLU A 274 -14.89 12.90 -19.31
CA GLU A 274 -15.69 11.71 -19.60
C GLU A 274 -17.20 12.00 -19.67
N LYS A 275 -17.67 13.25 -19.47
CA LYS A 275 -19.12 13.54 -19.39
C LYS A 275 -19.70 13.84 -20.76
N TYR A 276 -20.75 13.11 -21.17
CA TYR A 276 -21.46 13.30 -22.44
C TYR A 276 -22.46 14.48 -22.39
N ASP A 277 -21.97 15.71 -22.26
CA ASP A 277 -22.84 16.90 -22.22
C ASP A 277 -22.90 17.62 -23.58
N CYS A 278 -21.81 18.28 -23.96
CA CYS A 278 -21.76 19.16 -25.14
C CYS A 278 -20.39 19.10 -25.81
N ALA A 279 -20.35 19.26 -27.14
CA ALA A 279 -19.12 19.14 -27.91
C ALA A 279 -18.04 20.18 -27.57
N VAL A 280 -18.42 21.45 -27.34
CA VAL A 280 -17.54 22.48 -26.77
C VAL A 280 -18.33 23.30 -25.75
N THR A 281 -17.80 23.42 -24.55
CA THR A 281 -18.42 24.15 -23.44
C THR A 281 -17.50 25.24 -22.94
N ARG A 282 -18.00 26.47 -22.86
CA ARG A 282 -17.36 27.58 -22.12
C ARG A 282 -17.80 27.51 -20.66
N ASN A 283 -16.98 26.94 -19.79
CA ASN A 283 -17.43 26.55 -18.45
C ASN A 283 -17.85 27.75 -17.57
N PHE A 284 -17.32 28.95 -17.83
CA PHE A 284 -17.64 30.18 -17.08
C PHE A 284 -18.26 31.28 -17.95
N ASN A 285 -18.83 30.91 -19.11
CA ASN A 285 -19.44 31.83 -20.08
C ASN A 285 -18.48 32.88 -20.68
N ASP A 286 -17.18 32.65 -20.60
CA ASP A 286 -16.12 33.45 -21.22
C ASP A 286 -15.04 32.54 -21.84
N ASP A 287 -13.96 33.13 -22.32
CA ASP A 287 -12.86 32.41 -23.01
C ASP A 287 -11.75 31.96 -22.03
N SER A 288 -12.03 31.92 -20.73
CA SER A 288 -11.07 31.51 -19.70
C SER A 288 -10.95 29.98 -19.54
N CYS A 289 -12.00 29.22 -19.84
CA CYS A 289 -12.01 27.76 -19.73
C CYS A 289 -12.93 27.10 -20.76
N TYR A 290 -12.34 26.23 -21.57
CA TYR A 290 -13.05 25.39 -22.54
C TYR A 290 -12.96 23.91 -22.16
N THR A 291 -14.09 23.22 -22.09
CA THR A 291 -14.16 21.75 -22.19
C THR A 291 -14.48 21.38 -23.63
N ILE A 292 -13.66 20.54 -24.26
CA ILE A 292 -13.90 19.99 -25.59
C ILE A 292 -14.10 18.47 -25.53
N LEU A 293 -15.13 17.98 -26.21
CA LEU A 293 -15.36 16.56 -26.52
C LEU A 293 -15.38 16.41 -28.03
N THR A 294 -14.47 15.62 -28.58
CA THR A 294 -14.42 15.41 -30.03
C THR A 294 -15.50 14.46 -30.50
N ALA A 295 -15.87 13.48 -29.67
CA ALA A 295 -17.06 12.66 -29.84
C ALA A 295 -17.97 12.84 -28.61
N SER A 296 -19.07 13.57 -28.74
CA SER A 296 -20.06 13.75 -27.67
C SER A 296 -21.00 12.54 -27.48
N ASP A 297 -21.02 11.62 -28.44
CA ASP A 297 -21.68 10.30 -28.37
C ASP A 297 -20.86 9.32 -29.24
N PRO A 298 -20.53 8.10 -28.77
CA PRO A 298 -19.83 7.08 -29.58
C PRO A 298 -20.53 6.71 -30.89
N HIS A 299 -21.83 6.99 -31.01
CA HIS A 299 -22.66 6.71 -32.18
C HIS A 299 -22.93 7.95 -33.04
N ASP A 300 -22.58 9.15 -32.57
CA ASP A 300 -22.71 10.36 -33.37
C ASP A 300 -21.57 10.47 -34.38
N SER A 301 -21.93 10.90 -35.58
CA SER A 301 -21.00 11.12 -36.69
C SER A 301 -20.40 12.54 -36.67
N SER A 302 -20.92 13.44 -35.83
CA SER A 302 -20.35 14.77 -35.67
C SER A 302 -18.95 14.71 -35.05
N SER A 303 -18.05 15.59 -35.51
CA SER A 303 -16.71 15.72 -34.96
C SER A 303 -16.46 17.18 -34.62
N THR A 304 -16.03 17.42 -33.39
CA THR A 304 -15.77 18.79 -32.92
C THR A 304 -14.33 18.95 -32.45
N THR A 305 -13.71 20.02 -32.89
CA THR A 305 -12.29 20.32 -32.62
C THR A 305 -12.13 21.81 -32.33
N LEU A 306 -11.08 22.18 -31.59
CA LEU A 306 -10.68 23.58 -31.47
C LEU A 306 -9.47 23.82 -32.35
N GLU A 307 -9.51 24.86 -33.17
CA GLU A 307 -8.33 25.38 -33.85
C GLU A 307 -7.79 26.57 -33.06
N ILE A 308 -6.52 26.51 -32.68
CA ILE A 308 -5.82 27.61 -32.02
C ILE A 308 -4.82 28.19 -33.01
N ILE A 309 -5.03 29.45 -33.38
CA ILE A 309 -4.21 30.17 -34.36
C ILE A 309 -3.27 31.12 -33.62
N CYS A 310 -2.11 31.41 -34.22
CA CYS A 310 -1.23 32.49 -33.78
C CYS A 310 -2.02 33.80 -33.55
N ASN A 311 -1.71 34.54 -32.48
CA ASN A 311 -2.47 35.68 -31.90
C ASN A 311 -3.55 35.34 -30.87
N ASN A 312 -3.44 34.19 -30.19
CA ASN A 312 -4.31 33.80 -29.07
C ASN A 312 -5.80 33.71 -29.43
N LYS A 313 -6.12 33.43 -30.69
CA LYS A 313 -7.50 33.22 -31.13
C LYS A 313 -7.86 31.74 -31.07
N VAL A 314 -8.87 31.41 -30.27
CA VAL A 314 -9.49 30.09 -30.26
C VAL A 314 -10.70 30.11 -31.20
N LEU A 315 -10.71 29.21 -32.18
CA LEU A 315 -11.83 28.99 -33.09
C LEU A 315 -12.40 27.61 -32.83
N ALA A 316 -13.64 27.54 -32.36
CA ALA A 316 -14.36 26.28 -32.31
C ALA A 316 -14.82 25.89 -33.70
N ILE A 317 -14.36 24.73 -34.18
CA ILE A 317 -14.77 24.16 -35.46
C ILE A 317 -15.63 22.94 -35.14
N GLN A 318 -16.94 23.12 -35.26
CA GLN A 318 -17.92 22.06 -35.19
C GLN A 318 -18.45 21.82 -36.60
N GLN A 319 -18.23 20.60 -37.11
CA GLN A 319 -18.75 20.21 -38.40
C GLN A 319 -19.66 18.99 -38.20
N ALA A 320 -20.96 19.23 -38.36
CA ALA A 320 -21.96 18.19 -38.45
C ALA A 320 -22.06 17.76 -39.91
N PHE A 321 -21.97 16.45 -40.17
CA PHE A 321 -22.17 15.89 -41.51
C PHE A 321 -23.55 15.25 -41.57
N GLN A 322 -24.24 15.43 -42.70
CA GLN A 322 -25.54 14.81 -42.92
C GLN A 322 -25.33 13.38 -43.46
N ALA A 323 -26.05 12.42 -42.87
CA ALA A 323 -26.06 11.04 -43.33
C ALA A 323 -26.45 10.96 -44.81
N GLY A 324 -25.47 10.78 -45.70
CA GLY A 324 -25.70 10.69 -47.15
C GLY A 324 -24.61 11.27 -48.07
N ASP A 325 -23.64 12.03 -47.55
CA ASP A 325 -22.51 12.50 -48.38
C ASP A 325 -21.63 11.32 -48.83
N LYS A 326 -21.21 11.32 -50.10
CA LYS A 326 -20.28 10.30 -50.65
C LYS A 326 -18.90 10.48 -50.00
N GLY A 327 -18.70 9.84 -48.86
CA GLY A 327 -17.55 10.00 -47.97
C GLY A 327 -17.90 9.74 -46.50
N ASP A 328 -19.21 9.76 -46.16
CA ASP A 328 -19.74 9.69 -44.80
C ASP A 328 -19.73 8.28 -44.18
N THR A 329 -19.19 7.28 -44.89
CA THR A 329 -19.02 5.91 -44.38
C THR A 329 -17.62 5.71 -43.80
N LEU A 330 -17.49 4.87 -42.77
CA LEU A 330 -16.20 4.54 -42.17
C LEU A 330 -15.17 4.02 -43.20
N ALA A 331 -15.63 3.22 -44.17
CA ALA A 331 -14.78 2.72 -45.25
C ALA A 331 -14.27 3.85 -46.17
N GLY A 332 -15.12 4.83 -46.48
CA GLY A 332 -14.72 6.02 -47.24
C GLY A 332 -13.67 6.85 -46.51
N ALA A 333 -13.91 7.14 -45.22
CA ALA A 333 -12.95 7.85 -44.36
C ALA A 333 -11.60 7.11 -44.26
N CYS A 334 -11.62 5.78 -44.19
CA CYS A 334 -10.40 4.95 -44.21
C CYS A 334 -9.66 5.05 -45.56
N GLY A 335 -10.37 5.05 -46.69
CA GLY A 335 -9.79 5.20 -48.01
C GLY A 335 -9.11 6.55 -48.19
N GLU A 336 -9.80 7.64 -47.84
CA GLU A 336 -9.24 8.99 -47.90
C GLU A 336 -8.03 9.18 -46.99
N PHE A 337 -8.04 8.57 -45.80
CA PHE A 337 -6.90 8.55 -44.90
C PHE A 337 -5.67 7.88 -45.57
N ILE A 338 -5.84 6.72 -46.21
CA ILE A 338 -4.75 6.02 -46.92
C ILE A 338 -4.25 6.85 -48.12
N ASP A 339 -5.15 7.48 -48.88
CA ASP A 339 -4.77 8.33 -50.01
C ASP A 339 -4.01 9.59 -49.53
N GLY A 340 -4.41 10.13 -48.38
CA GLY A 340 -3.70 11.23 -47.72
C GLY A 340 -2.31 10.82 -47.22
N MET A 341 -2.18 9.65 -46.59
CA MET A 341 -0.89 9.06 -46.16
C MET A 341 0.08 8.89 -47.34
N THR A 342 -0.43 8.42 -48.49
CA THR A 342 0.39 8.21 -49.69
C THR A 342 0.93 9.54 -50.23
N ARG A 343 0.11 10.60 -50.21
CA ARG A 343 0.52 11.95 -50.62
C ARG A 343 1.52 12.61 -49.66
N SER A 344 1.51 12.27 -48.37
CA SER A 344 2.46 12.82 -47.38
C SER A 344 3.82 12.11 -47.33
N SER A 345 3.99 11.02 -48.10
CA SER A 345 5.19 10.17 -48.09
C SER A 345 6.45 10.81 -48.69
N GLU A 346 6.35 11.95 -49.39
CA GLU A 346 7.47 12.65 -50.06
C GLU A 346 8.42 13.41 -49.09
N GLN A 347 8.17 13.37 -47.77
CA GLN A 347 8.92 14.16 -46.79
C GLN A 347 9.97 13.38 -45.99
N LYS A 348 11.01 14.10 -45.50
CA LYS A 348 12.10 13.57 -44.68
C LYS A 348 11.60 12.95 -43.38
N PHE A 349 11.49 11.63 -43.34
CA PHE A 349 11.36 10.88 -42.08
C PHE A 349 12.68 10.93 -41.31
N ILE A 350 12.63 11.44 -40.07
CA ILE A 350 13.79 11.36 -39.17
C ILE A 350 13.78 9.96 -38.57
N GLU A 351 14.62 9.10 -39.14
CA GLU A 351 14.71 7.73 -38.69
C GLU A 351 15.43 7.66 -37.33
N ARG A 352 14.62 7.60 -36.26
CA ARG A 352 15.11 7.51 -34.87
C ARG A 352 15.52 6.06 -34.58
N SER A 353 16.80 5.77 -34.73
CA SER A 353 17.39 4.50 -34.31
C SER A 353 17.65 4.50 -32.80
N ARG A 354 17.38 3.38 -32.14
CA ARG A 354 17.89 3.19 -30.77
C ARG A 354 19.40 3.05 -30.85
N SER A 355 20.12 3.89 -30.12
CA SER A 355 21.60 3.78 -30.00
C SER A 355 22.03 2.52 -29.26
N HIS A 356 21.11 1.87 -28.54
CA HIS A 356 21.35 0.69 -27.71
C HIS A 356 20.25 -0.36 -27.95
N PRO A 357 20.48 -1.65 -27.60
CA PRO A 357 19.42 -2.66 -27.59
C PRO A 357 18.19 -2.18 -26.81
N CYS A 358 16.99 -2.59 -27.22
CA CYS A 358 15.78 -2.19 -26.52
C CYS A 358 15.85 -2.65 -25.06
N ARG A 359 15.99 -1.70 -24.13
CA ARG A 359 16.04 -1.95 -22.68
C ARG A 359 14.80 -2.72 -22.20
N TRP A 360 13.65 -2.42 -22.79
CA TRP A 360 12.36 -3.02 -22.45
C TRP A 360 12.20 -4.48 -22.91
N CYS A 361 13.04 -4.98 -23.83
CA CYS A 361 12.96 -6.37 -24.32
C CYS A 361 13.95 -7.29 -23.57
N MET A 362 14.72 -6.76 -22.62
CA MET A 362 15.66 -7.50 -21.75
C MET A 362 15.11 -7.69 -20.32
N ASP A 363 14.15 -6.86 -19.94
CA ASP A 363 13.52 -6.91 -18.62
C ASP A 363 12.33 -7.89 -18.67
N VAL A 364 12.41 -8.95 -17.87
CA VAL A 364 11.19 -9.65 -17.44
C VAL A 364 10.36 -8.62 -16.67
N PRO A 365 9.05 -8.44 -16.95
CA PRO A 365 8.23 -7.58 -16.10
C PRO A 365 8.46 -8.00 -14.64
N PRO A 366 8.79 -7.06 -13.73
CA PRO A 366 9.24 -7.39 -12.38
C PRO A 366 8.33 -8.44 -11.74
N SER A 367 8.91 -9.48 -11.14
CA SER A 367 8.17 -10.53 -10.42
C SER A 367 7.31 -9.97 -9.28
N ASP A 368 7.63 -8.75 -8.83
CA ASP A 368 6.82 -7.92 -7.95
C ASP A 368 6.02 -6.93 -8.79
N PHE A 369 4.82 -7.36 -9.19
CA PHE A 369 3.82 -6.52 -9.84
C PHE A 369 3.54 -5.26 -9.00
N ASP A 370 3.87 -4.09 -9.53
CA ASP A 370 3.50 -2.81 -8.92
C ASP A 370 2.07 -2.42 -9.33
N LEU A 371 1.07 -3.13 -8.79
CA LEU A 371 -0.37 -2.82 -8.91
C LEU A 371 -0.78 -1.60 -8.05
N ARG A 372 0.16 -0.75 -7.62
CA ARG A 372 -0.11 0.26 -6.59
C ARG A 372 -0.83 1.47 -7.19
N ALA A 373 -1.63 2.12 -6.35
CA ALA A 373 -2.33 3.35 -6.69
C ALA A 373 -1.35 4.45 -7.16
N ARG A 374 -1.73 5.15 -8.23
CA ARG A 374 -1.11 6.37 -8.76
C ARG A 374 -1.61 7.61 -8.02
N PHE A 375 -2.78 7.51 -7.40
CA PHE A 375 -3.46 8.61 -6.73
C PHE A 375 -3.65 8.39 -5.23
N TYR A 376 -3.75 9.50 -4.50
CA TYR A 376 -4.22 9.53 -3.13
C TYR A 376 -5.68 9.99 -3.10
N THR A 377 -6.57 9.17 -2.53
CA THR A 377 -7.98 9.56 -2.34
C THR A 377 -8.10 10.63 -1.26
N HIS A 378 -9.22 11.36 -1.22
CA HIS A 378 -9.49 12.29 -0.12
C HIS A 378 -9.41 11.64 1.26
N PHE A 379 -9.73 10.34 1.35
CA PHE A 379 -9.55 9.56 2.57
C PHE A 379 -8.06 9.40 2.93
N ASP A 380 -7.20 9.09 1.96
CA ASP A 380 -5.75 9.01 2.17
C ASP A 380 -5.15 10.35 2.60
N LEU A 381 -5.63 11.45 1.98
CA LEU A 381 -5.25 12.82 2.37
C LEU A 381 -5.68 13.12 3.81
N ASP A 382 -6.92 12.82 4.18
CA ASP A 382 -7.45 13.03 5.53
C ASP A 382 -6.69 12.21 6.59
N VAL A 383 -6.39 10.94 6.30
CA VAL A 383 -5.55 10.09 7.17
C VAL A 383 -4.16 10.70 7.35
N TRP A 384 -3.54 11.17 6.27
CA TRP A 384 -2.22 11.78 6.33
C TRP A 384 -2.24 13.04 7.20
N VAL A 385 -3.18 13.95 6.95
CA VAL A 385 -3.32 15.21 7.71
C VAL A 385 -3.56 14.92 9.20
N LYS A 386 -4.46 13.99 9.52
CA LYS A 386 -4.71 13.56 10.91
C LYS A 386 -3.45 13.03 11.59
N LYS A 387 -2.56 12.37 10.85
CA LYS A 387 -1.34 11.78 11.37
C LYS A 387 -0.25 12.82 11.66
N TYR A 388 -0.15 13.89 10.86
CA TYR A 388 1.00 14.80 10.90
C TYR A 388 0.68 16.25 11.29
N ALA A 389 -0.54 16.74 11.08
CA ALA A 389 -0.89 18.14 11.33
C ALA A 389 -0.83 18.52 12.81
N SER A 390 -1.19 17.60 13.72
CA SER A 390 -1.14 17.84 15.16
C SER A 390 0.30 17.94 15.68
N ASP A 391 1.22 17.15 15.13
CA ASP A 391 2.63 17.17 15.53
C ASP A 391 3.29 18.48 15.08
N TRP A 392 2.92 18.97 13.91
CA TRP A 392 3.38 20.26 13.38
C TRP A 392 2.80 21.47 14.11
N ALA A 393 1.51 21.44 14.46
CA ALA A 393 0.91 22.50 15.26
C ALA A 393 1.54 22.60 16.65
N GLN A 394 2.00 21.49 17.24
CA GLN A 394 2.68 21.48 18.53
C GLN A 394 4.17 21.88 18.42
N ALA A 395 4.81 21.63 17.28
CA ALA A 395 6.19 22.03 17.01
C ALA A 395 6.33 23.47 16.53
N ASP A 396 5.23 24.13 16.16
CA ASP A 396 5.22 25.50 15.70
C ASP A 396 5.53 26.48 16.83
N GLU A 397 6.66 27.18 16.73
CA GLU A 397 7.14 28.11 17.74
C GLU A 397 6.11 29.21 18.07
N ILE A 398 5.30 29.63 17.10
CA ILE A 398 4.27 30.65 17.26
C ILE A 398 3.11 30.11 18.11
N PHE A 399 2.69 28.86 17.89
CA PHE A 399 1.73 28.19 18.77
C PHE A 399 2.26 28.10 20.19
N MET A 400 3.53 27.70 20.36
CA MET A 400 4.15 27.58 21.68
C MET A 400 4.31 28.95 22.37
N LEU A 401 4.63 30.01 21.63
CA LEU A 401 4.66 31.39 22.13
C LEU A 401 3.26 31.88 22.53
N ASN A 402 2.24 31.62 21.70
CA ASN A 402 0.86 31.96 21.99
C ASN A 402 0.29 31.15 23.16
N GLU A 403 0.69 29.90 23.33
CA GLU A 403 0.36 29.09 24.52
C GLU A 403 1.03 29.62 25.78
N ASN A 404 2.28 30.07 25.70
CA ASN A 404 2.94 30.70 26.83
C ASN A 404 2.28 32.04 27.21
N LEU A 405 1.86 32.83 26.22
CA LEU A 405 1.07 34.05 26.43
C LEU A 405 -0.33 33.75 26.97
N HIS A 406 -0.98 32.68 26.50
CA HIS A 406 -2.28 32.24 27.01
C HIS A 406 -2.20 31.69 28.44
N ARG A 407 -1.11 31.01 28.80
CA ARG A 407 -0.84 30.60 30.19
C ARG A 407 -0.67 31.82 31.10
N ALA A 408 -0.16 32.93 30.57
CA ALA A 408 -0.08 34.21 31.28
C ALA A 408 -1.42 34.98 31.30
N ASN A 409 -2.26 34.83 30.28
CA ASN A 409 -3.60 35.42 30.19
C ASN A 409 -4.61 34.45 29.55
N PRO A 410 -5.39 33.70 30.35
CA PRO A 410 -6.28 32.68 29.82
C PRO A 410 -7.45 33.25 29.03
N THR A 411 -7.60 32.85 27.77
CA THR A 411 -8.81 33.04 26.96
C THR A 411 -9.81 31.88 27.18
N ASN A 412 -11.07 32.08 26.80
CA ASN A 412 -12.13 31.06 26.90
C ASN A 412 -11.95 29.84 25.99
N ARG A 413 -11.00 29.85 25.05
CA ARG A 413 -10.75 28.69 24.19
C ARG A 413 -9.94 27.64 24.96
N SER A 414 -10.19 26.36 24.71
CA SER A 414 -9.38 25.26 25.22
C SER A 414 -8.07 25.13 24.44
N TYR A 415 -7.06 24.50 25.06
CA TYR A 415 -5.79 24.15 24.39
C TYR A 415 -6.04 23.37 23.09
N GLU A 416 -6.99 22.44 23.14
CA GLU A 416 -7.36 21.62 21.99
C GLU A 416 -7.98 22.45 20.87
N GLU A 417 -8.85 23.42 21.17
CA GLU A 417 -9.43 24.31 20.16
C GLU A 417 -8.39 25.22 19.52
N ARG A 418 -7.43 25.75 20.29
CA ARG A 418 -6.32 26.55 19.72
C ARG A 418 -5.36 25.71 18.90
N ARG A 419 -5.07 24.47 19.34
CA ARG A 419 -4.23 23.53 18.57
C ARG A 419 -4.90 23.13 17.26
N ILE A 420 -6.22 22.89 17.30
CA ILE A 420 -7.06 22.62 16.13
C ILE A 420 -7.05 23.82 15.19
N GLN A 421 -7.26 25.03 15.70
CA GLN A 421 -7.20 26.26 14.92
C GLN A 421 -5.83 26.43 14.27
N ARG A 422 -4.74 26.21 15.02
CA ARG A 422 -3.39 26.32 14.47
C ARG A 422 -3.08 25.24 13.42
N SER A 423 -3.60 24.03 13.61
CA SER A 423 -3.50 22.97 12.62
C SER A 423 -4.24 23.34 11.33
N ALA A 424 -5.39 24.00 11.44
CA ALA A 424 -6.13 24.53 10.30
C ALA A 424 -5.40 25.68 9.61
N GLU A 425 -4.69 26.53 10.36
CA GLU A 425 -3.85 27.60 9.81
C GLU A 425 -2.60 27.07 9.07
N LEU A 426 -2.02 25.97 9.55
CA LEU A 426 -0.84 25.32 8.95
C LEU A 426 -1.18 24.44 7.74
N PHE A 427 -2.36 23.82 7.73
CA PHE A 427 -2.82 22.92 6.67
C PHE A 427 -4.22 23.29 6.13
N PRO A 428 -4.41 24.54 5.65
CA PRO A 428 -5.74 25.10 5.37
C PRO A 428 -6.50 24.38 4.24
N SER A 429 -5.82 23.92 3.19
CA SER A 429 -6.42 23.18 2.07
C SER A 429 -6.93 21.79 2.45
N PHE A 430 -6.46 21.26 3.57
CA PHE A 430 -6.78 19.90 4.04
C PHE A 430 -7.79 19.89 5.20
N TYR A 431 -7.89 21.00 5.95
CA TYR A 431 -8.84 21.11 7.05
C TYR A 431 -10.29 21.22 6.58
N ASP A 432 -10.49 21.68 5.34
CA ASP A 432 -11.80 21.75 4.69
C ASP A 432 -12.48 20.37 4.52
N LEU A 433 -11.70 19.27 4.39
CA LEU A 433 -12.25 17.91 4.34
C LEU A 433 -12.93 17.49 5.66
N ARG A 434 -12.55 18.10 6.79
CA ARG A 434 -13.08 17.78 8.12
C ARG A 434 -14.36 18.58 8.46
N ALA A 435 -14.59 19.70 7.78
CA ALA A 435 -15.79 20.52 7.93
C ALA A 435 -17.03 19.91 7.23
N LEU A 436 -16.85 18.83 6.46
CA LEU A 436 -17.93 18.11 5.79
C LEU A 436 -18.62 17.06 6.69
N ASP A 437 -17.98 16.63 7.79
CA ASP A 437 -18.46 15.53 8.66
C ASP A 437 -19.08 16.00 9.99
N GLY A 438 -19.19 17.32 10.23
CA GLY A 438 -19.75 17.89 11.45
C GLY A 438 -21.03 18.67 11.19
N GLY A 439 -22.17 18.19 11.71
CA GLY A 439 -23.43 18.93 11.71
C GLY A 439 -23.27 20.33 12.30
N ASP A 440 -23.93 21.29 11.65
CA ASP A 440 -24.19 22.68 12.05
C ASP A 440 -23.22 23.34 13.05
N THR A 441 -22.39 24.28 12.55
CA THR A 441 -22.01 25.59 13.16
C THR A 441 -20.54 26.06 13.09
N ILE A 442 -19.63 25.51 12.27
CA ILE A 442 -18.38 26.23 11.93
C ILE A 442 -18.02 26.02 10.45
N ARG A 443 -18.20 27.06 9.62
CA ARG A 443 -17.79 27.10 8.19
C ARG A 443 -16.44 27.82 8.07
N GLY A 444 -15.38 27.12 7.65
CA GLY A 444 -14.05 27.68 7.35
C GLY A 444 -13.79 27.85 5.85
N GLY A 445 -12.97 28.84 5.46
CA GLY A 445 -12.66 29.21 4.07
C GLY A 445 -11.26 28.81 3.57
N THR A 446 -11.04 28.94 2.26
CA THR A 446 -9.78 28.61 1.56
C THR A 446 -8.88 29.85 1.46
N PHE A 447 -7.56 29.70 1.66
CA PHE A 447 -6.57 30.78 1.55
C PHE A 447 -5.66 30.62 0.33
N ARG A 448 -5.29 31.73 -0.33
CA ARG A 448 -4.23 31.80 -1.35
C ARG A 448 -3.29 32.98 -1.09
N LEU A 449 -2.00 32.79 -1.39
CA LEU A 449 -1.00 33.86 -1.43
C LEU A 449 -0.95 34.41 -2.86
N ILE A 450 -1.12 35.72 -3.02
CA ILE A 450 -0.94 36.42 -4.29
C ILE A 450 0.42 37.13 -4.24
N MET A 451 1.24 36.95 -5.27
CA MET A 451 2.40 37.78 -5.52
C MET A 451 1.98 38.93 -6.43
N ASN A 452 2.21 40.18 -6.01
CA ASN A 452 2.14 41.30 -6.93
C ASN A 452 3.50 41.45 -7.62
N ASP A 453 3.47 41.62 -8.93
CA ASP A 453 4.65 41.76 -9.79
C ASP A 453 5.02 43.23 -10.08
N ASP A 454 4.41 44.19 -9.37
CA ASP A 454 4.71 45.61 -9.58
C ASP A 454 5.56 46.19 -8.44
N ASP A 455 6.67 46.80 -8.87
CA ASP A 455 7.68 47.62 -8.19
C ASP A 455 8.93 46.94 -7.59
N ASP A 456 10.03 47.14 -8.33
CA ASP A 456 11.42 46.98 -7.93
C ASP A 456 11.73 47.75 -6.64
N GLU A 457 11.59 47.09 -5.50
CA GLU A 457 12.65 46.91 -4.49
C GLU A 457 12.10 46.32 -3.19
N HIS A 458 10.78 46.25 -2.98
CA HIS A 458 10.18 45.65 -1.77
C HIS A 458 9.04 44.67 -2.12
N GLN A 459 9.36 43.37 -2.20
CA GLN A 459 8.36 42.30 -2.27
C GLN A 459 7.43 42.34 -1.04
N GLN A 460 6.21 42.84 -1.21
CA GLN A 460 5.11 42.74 -0.24
C GLN A 460 4.15 41.61 -0.65
N PHE A 461 3.77 40.77 0.31
CA PHE A 461 2.81 39.67 0.11
C PHE A 461 1.44 40.10 0.67
N MET A 462 0.42 40.11 -0.18
CA MET A 462 -0.97 40.34 0.24
C MET A 462 -1.66 39.01 0.59
N ILE A 463 -2.25 38.94 1.79
CA ILE A 463 -3.09 37.82 2.24
C ILE A 463 -4.55 38.21 1.95
N THR A 464 -5.19 37.54 1.00
CA THR A 464 -6.63 37.76 0.74
C THR A 464 -7.45 36.82 1.63
N ILE A 465 -8.14 37.41 2.62
CA ILE A 465 -9.16 36.73 3.43
C ILE A 465 -10.51 37.01 2.76
N TYR A 466 -11.28 35.98 2.42
CA TYR A 466 -12.65 36.17 1.95
C TYR A 466 -13.58 36.32 3.17
N PRO A 467 -14.24 37.48 3.38
CA PRO A 467 -15.21 37.63 4.44
C PRO A 467 -16.57 37.12 3.98
N HIS A 468 -17.24 36.30 4.79
CA HIS A 468 -18.70 36.29 4.78
C HIS A 468 -19.18 37.20 5.91
N SER A 469 -19.88 38.25 5.52
CA SER A 469 -20.58 39.20 6.36
C SER A 469 -21.77 38.55 7.08
N GLU A 470 -22.02 39.07 8.30
CA GLU A 470 -23.24 38.94 9.11
C GLU A 470 -23.51 37.56 9.78
N TYR A 471 -22.93 37.33 10.96
CA TYR A 471 -23.62 37.38 12.26
C TYR A 471 -22.73 36.83 13.40
N LEU A 472 -22.50 37.71 14.40
CA LEU A 472 -22.23 37.48 15.84
C LEU A 472 -20.98 36.66 16.28
N PHE A 473 -19.87 37.37 16.47
CA PHE A 473 -19.00 37.20 17.65
C PHE A 473 -18.81 38.57 18.31
N ASP A 474 -19.69 38.91 19.24
CA ASP A 474 -19.46 40.05 20.13
C ASP A 474 -18.39 39.69 21.17
N ARG A 475 -17.43 40.63 21.32
CA ARG A 475 -16.39 40.78 22.37
C ARG A 475 -14.97 40.26 22.08
N VAL A 476 -14.34 40.77 21.02
CA VAL A 476 -12.96 41.32 21.06
C VAL A 476 -12.88 42.50 20.07
N PRO A 477 -12.46 43.71 20.46
CA PRO A 477 -12.50 44.89 19.60
C PRO A 477 -11.30 44.90 18.63
N PHE A 478 -11.56 44.66 17.35
CA PHE A 478 -10.75 45.19 16.26
C PHE A 478 -11.61 46.21 15.52
N SER A 479 -11.43 47.49 15.87
CA SER A 479 -12.07 48.60 15.18
C SER A 479 -11.39 48.81 13.83
N VAL A 480 -12.10 48.47 12.75
CA VAL A 480 -11.90 49.11 11.44
C VAL A 480 -12.37 50.55 11.60
N TYR A 481 -11.44 51.51 11.60
CA TYR A 481 -11.81 52.92 11.51
C TYR A 481 -12.35 53.17 10.10
N ASN A 482 -13.62 53.57 10.05
CA ASN A 482 -14.34 53.96 8.85
C ASN A 482 -13.86 55.36 8.44
N SER A 483 -13.73 55.62 7.13
CA SER A 483 -13.19 56.86 6.54
C SER A 483 -14.12 58.08 6.63
N ARG A 484 -14.82 58.25 7.76
CA ARG A 484 -15.60 59.46 8.06
C ARG A 484 -15.44 59.74 9.54
N ASP A 485 -14.39 60.49 9.85
CA ASP A 485 -14.32 61.48 10.94
C ASP A 485 -12.93 62.11 10.85
N ILE A 486 -12.77 62.94 9.81
CA ILE A 486 -11.86 64.09 9.89
C ILE A 486 -12.59 65.04 10.84
N ASP A 487 -12.05 65.25 12.05
CA ASP A 487 -11.89 66.60 12.57
C ASP A 487 -11.09 66.62 13.89
N ASN A 488 -10.11 67.52 13.86
CA ASN A 488 -9.47 68.25 14.96
C ASN A 488 -8.34 67.60 15.78
N ASP A 489 -7.17 68.19 15.54
CA ASP A 489 -6.09 68.50 16.48
C ASP A 489 -5.38 67.34 17.18
N SER A 490 -4.17 66.98 16.73
CA SER A 490 -2.93 67.58 17.26
C SER A 490 -1.65 66.80 16.89
N SER A 491 -0.66 67.56 16.41
CA SER A 491 0.79 67.28 16.22
C SER A 491 1.24 66.13 15.29
N GLU A 492 1.74 66.52 14.11
CA GLU A 492 2.32 65.69 13.04
C GLU A 492 3.67 65.02 13.37
N SER A 493 4.33 65.32 14.49
CA SER A 493 5.70 64.83 14.73
C SER A 493 5.83 63.45 15.38
N ASP A 494 4.73 62.85 15.86
CA ASP A 494 4.74 61.53 16.53
C ASP A 494 4.20 60.38 15.67
N VAL A 495 3.71 60.67 14.45
CA VAL A 495 3.11 59.68 13.54
C VAL A 495 4.17 59.00 12.67
N GLU A 496 5.19 59.72 12.19
CA GLU A 496 6.23 59.14 11.32
C GLU A 496 7.14 58.15 12.08
N SER A 497 7.55 58.46 13.32
CA SER A 497 8.42 57.57 14.10
C SER A 497 7.73 56.30 14.62
N ARG A 498 6.39 56.29 14.65
CA ARG A 498 5.56 55.11 14.98
C ARG A 498 5.21 54.28 13.73
N ASN A 499 4.97 54.91 12.58
CA ASN A 499 4.73 54.22 11.32
C ASN A 499 5.97 53.47 10.81
N GLU A 500 7.18 54.03 10.91
CA GLU A 500 8.41 53.31 10.54
C GLU A 500 8.69 52.11 11.46
N ARG A 501 8.36 52.21 12.76
CA ARG A 501 8.49 51.08 13.70
C ARG A 501 7.44 49.99 13.48
N MET A 502 6.23 50.34 13.01
CA MET A 502 5.16 49.40 12.67
C MET A 502 5.33 48.76 11.29
N GLU A 503 5.79 49.50 10.28
CA GLU A 503 6.16 48.94 8.98
C GLU A 503 7.35 48.00 9.10
N MET A 504 8.39 48.35 9.87
CA MET A 504 9.50 47.41 10.10
C MET A 504 9.08 46.12 10.83
N THR A 505 8.13 46.17 11.77
CA THR A 505 7.66 44.96 12.47
C THR A 505 6.68 44.12 11.64
N CYS A 506 5.85 44.72 10.78
CA CYS A 506 5.01 43.99 9.83
C CYS A 506 5.83 43.41 8.67
N VAL A 507 6.77 44.16 8.10
CA VAL A 507 7.67 43.69 7.03
C VAL A 507 8.61 42.59 7.54
N GLN A 508 9.10 42.66 8.79
CA GLN A 508 9.88 41.57 9.39
C GLN A 508 9.02 40.34 9.68
N ARG A 509 7.77 40.47 10.14
CA ARG A 509 6.87 39.32 10.37
C ARG A 509 6.46 38.63 9.07
N VAL A 510 6.20 39.39 8.01
CA VAL A 510 5.86 38.86 6.66
C VAL A 510 7.09 38.23 5.99
N ARG A 511 8.28 38.85 6.06
CA ARG A 511 9.53 38.24 5.55
C ARG A 511 9.88 36.94 6.29
N THR A 512 9.68 36.90 7.61
CA THR A 512 9.92 35.67 8.40
C THR A 512 8.91 34.57 8.06
N PHE A 513 7.65 34.92 7.80
CA PHE A 513 6.60 33.97 7.45
C PHE A 513 6.76 33.40 6.03
N CYS A 514 7.14 34.23 5.05
CA CYS A 514 7.36 33.79 3.66
C CYS A 514 8.66 32.99 3.48
N HIS A 515 9.75 33.36 4.18
CA HIS A 515 10.97 32.56 4.23
C HIS A 515 10.71 31.20 4.91
N ARG A 516 9.91 31.20 6.00
CA ARG A 516 9.48 29.97 6.68
C ARG A 516 8.55 29.11 5.82
N LYS A 517 7.69 29.67 4.95
CA LYS A 517 6.78 28.87 4.10
C LYS A 517 7.49 28.24 2.89
N CYS A 518 8.46 28.94 2.30
CA CYS A 518 9.38 28.32 1.34
C CYS A 518 10.21 27.22 2.02
N LEU A 519 10.66 27.45 3.26
CA LEU A 519 11.30 26.43 4.10
C LEU A 519 10.36 25.28 4.46
N ILE A 520 9.07 25.51 4.71
CA ILE A 520 8.06 24.48 5.05
C ILE A 520 7.71 23.65 3.82
N ASN A 521 7.50 24.25 2.65
CA ASN A 521 7.33 23.47 1.41
C ASN A 521 8.61 22.68 1.09
N LYS A 522 9.79 23.30 1.23
CA LYS A 522 11.08 22.64 1.06
C LYS A 522 11.39 21.60 2.18
N HIS A 523 10.82 21.73 3.38
CA HIS A 523 10.90 20.76 4.47
C HIS A 523 9.86 19.65 4.36
N LEU A 524 8.65 19.92 3.88
CA LEU A 524 7.64 18.91 3.55
C LEU A 524 8.12 18.05 2.38
N GLU A 525 8.76 18.68 1.39
CA GLU A 525 9.49 18.01 0.33
C GLU A 525 10.66 17.19 0.89
N ASN A 526 11.52 17.77 1.73
CA ASN A 526 12.65 17.05 2.31
C ASN A 526 12.23 15.95 3.29
N LEU A 527 11.13 16.07 4.03
CA LEU A 527 10.70 15.10 5.04
C LEU A 527 10.02 13.88 4.41
N TRP A 528 9.19 14.10 3.39
CA TRP A 528 8.59 13.00 2.63
C TRP A 528 9.63 12.30 1.75
N PHE A 529 10.56 13.06 1.16
CA PHE A 529 11.75 12.46 0.55
C PHE A 529 12.56 11.73 1.61
N THR A 530 12.89 12.27 2.79
CA THR A 530 13.71 11.54 3.78
C THR A 530 13.03 10.30 4.38
N GLU A 531 11.70 10.25 4.51
CA GLU A 531 11.02 9.00 4.92
C GLU A 531 11.04 7.94 3.80
N ARG A 532 11.14 8.31 2.51
CA ARG A 532 11.19 7.36 1.38
C ARG A 532 12.58 7.12 0.78
N THR A 533 13.48 8.10 0.70
CA THR A 533 14.88 7.94 0.32
C THR A 533 15.72 7.30 1.41
N MET A 534 15.31 7.32 2.69
CA MET A 534 15.92 6.40 3.67
C MET A 534 15.61 4.93 3.35
N SER A 535 14.57 4.64 2.55
CA SER A 535 14.30 3.28 2.04
C SER A 535 15.01 2.95 0.72
N GLU A 536 15.53 3.94 -0.04
CA GLU A 536 16.13 3.70 -1.37
C GLU A 536 17.56 4.24 -1.61
N GLN A 537 18.13 5.14 -0.78
CA GLN A 537 19.48 5.73 -0.99
C GLN A 537 20.55 5.28 0.01
N LEU A 538 20.56 3.99 0.37
CA LEU A 538 21.67 3.41 1.15
C LEU A 538 22.51 2.39 0.37
N MET A 539 22.74 2.71 -0.90
CA MET A 539 23.87 2.37 -1.78
C MET A 539 23.89 3.42 -2.89
N VAL A 540 24.77 4.42 -2.98
CA VAL A 540 26.23 4.40 -3.15
C VAL A 540 26.81 5.79 -2.78
N GLY A 541 27.88 5.80 -1.99
CA GLY A 541 29.01 6.76 -1.94
C GLY A 541 28.83 8.29 -2.05
N THR A 542 28.97 8.97 -0.91
CA THR A 542 29.89 10.10 -0.59
C THR A 542 30.23 11.15 -1.68
N ILE A 543 29.87 12.42 -1.43
CA ILE A 543 30.81 13.56 -1.23
C ILE A 543 30.04 14.73 -0.61
N LYS A 544 30.51 15.19 0.55
CA LYS A 544 30.13 16.44 1.21
C LYS A 544 31.38 17.34 1.15
N PHE A 545 31.19 18.62 0.85
CA PHE A 545 32.06 19.72 1.30
C PHE A 545 33.55 19.69 0.85
N GLU A 546 33.87 20.28 -0.32
CA GLU A 546 35.17 20.92 -0.62
C GLU A 546 34.93 22.03 -1.68
N LEU A 547 34.01 22.96 -1.38
CA LEU A 547 33.83 24.23 -2.11
C LEU A 547 33.91 25.43 -1.14
N LEU A 548 34.69 25.25 -0.07
CA LEU A 548 35.26 26.31 0.78
C LEU A 548 36.79 26.18 0.87
N LYS A 549 37.40 25.76 -0.25
CA LYS A 549 38.86 25.79 -0.48
C LYS A 549 39.22 26.22 -1.90
N ALA A 550 38.24 26.84 -2.59
CA ALA A 550 38.40 27.53 -3.87
C ALA A 550 38.60 29.06 -3.69
N LEU A 551 39.18 29.49 -2.57
CA LEU A 551 39.76 30.83 -2.42
C LEU A 551 41.29 30.71 -2.36
N GLY A 552 41.86 30.08 -3.38
CA GLY A 552 43.28 29.83 -3.49
C GLY A 552 44.14 31.06 -3.20
N MET A 553 44.96 30.96 -2.15
CA MET A 553 46.19 31.72 -1.96
C MET A 553 47.26 30.74 -1.45
N GLY A 554 48.41 30.71 -2.13
CA GLY A 554 49.42 29.64 -2.07
C GLY A 554 50.50 29.79 -0.98
N PRO A 555 51.78 29.46 -1.30
CA PRO A 555 52.45 28.24 -0.82
C PRO A 555 53.64 28.50 0.14
N GLY A 556 54.07 27.49 0.91
CA GLY A 556 55.41 27.52 1.54
C GLY A 556 55.70 26.54 2.70
N LEU A 557 56.69 25.66 2.45
CA LEU A 557 57.76 25.19 3.36
C LEU A 557 57.55 24.07 4.43
N SER A 558 58.18 22.94 4.10
CA SER A 558 59.21 22.18 4.86
C SER A 558 58.88 21.26 6.06
N THR A 559 59.19 19.98 5.81
CA THR A 559 60.07 19.04 6.55
C THR A 559 59.57 18.22 7.76
N ASN A 560 59.65 16.89 7.56
CA ASN A 560 60.39 15.87 8.33
C ASN A 560 59.64 14.75 9.08
N SER A 561 59.95 13.52 8.62
CA SER A 561 60.26 12.28 9.37
C SER A 561 59.08 11.55 10.07
N SER A 562 58.96 10.22 10.12
CA SER A 562 59.75 9.10 9.59
C SER A 562 59.06 7.74 9.89
N LYS A 563 59.42 6.70 9.11
CA LYS A 563 59.30 5.23 9.33
C LYS A 563 57.88 4.64 9.21
N GLY A 564 57.54 3.74 8.26
CA GLY A 564 58.24 2.53 7.78
C GLY A 564 57.80 1.35 8.69
N VAL A 565 57.09 0.32 8.24
CA VAL A 565 57.63 -0.85 7.49
C VAL A 565 56.49 -1.68 6.85
N ASN A 566 56.73 -2.15 5.62
CA ASN A 566 56.02 -3.21 4.88
C ASN A 566 56.49 -4.61 5.33
N MET A 567 55.64 -5.63 5.27
CA MET A 567 55.94 -6.85 4.49
C MET A 567 54.75 -7.79 4.30
N LYS A 568 54.86 -8.57 3.23
CA LYS A 568 53.85 -9.29 2.44
C LYS A 568 54.32 -10.75 2.31
N LEU A 569 53.37 -11.68 2.13
CA LEU A 569 53.50 -13.03 1.53
C LEU A 569 54.25 -14.08 2.41
N THR A 570 53.92 -15.38 2.45
CA THR A 570 53.36 -16.32 1.43
C THR A 570 52.82 -17.61 2.08
N CYS A 571 52.02 -18.35 1.30
CA CYS A 571 51.45 -19.69 1.54
C CYS A 571 52.49 -20.84 1.63
N GLU A 572 52.17 -21.93 2.34
CA GLU A 572 52.10 -23.32 1.84
C GLU A 572 51.71 -24.36 2.92
N ALA A 573 51.32 -25.55 2.46
CA ALA A 573 50.42 -26.54 3.06
C ALA A 573 51.06 -27.59 4.00
N ALA A 574 50.24 -28.27 4.83
CA ALA A 574 50.30 -29.73 5.11
C ALA A 574 49.18 -30.19 6.08
N LEU A 575 48.70 -31.43 5.87
CA LEU A 575 47.60 -32.14 6.54
C LEU A 575 48.05 -32.95 7.79
N ASN A 576 47.20 -32.93 8.83
CA ASN A 576 46.88 -33.99 9.83
C ASN A 576 47.95 -34.43 10.89
N PRO A 577 47.56 -35.13 11.99
CA PRO A 577 46.58 -34.78 13.05
C PRO A 577 47.07 -35.18 14.47
N VAL A 578 46.60 -34.58 15.57
CA VAL A 578 46.86 -35.10 16.94
C VAL A 578 45.66 -34.92 17.89
N LEU A 579 45.17 -36.06 18.38
CA LEU A 579 44.28 -36.28 19.53
C LEU A 579 44.93 -35.88 20.88
N PRO A 580 44.14 -35.77 21.96
CA PRO A 580 44.49 -36.57 23.15
C PRO A 580 43.33 -37.37 23.76
N ARG A 581 43.68 -38.61 24.13
CA ARG A 581 43.10 -39.50 25.17
C ARG A 581 43.74 -39.11 26.53
N PHE A 582 43.26 -39.39 27.75
CA PHE A 582 42.22 -40.21 28.38
C PHE A 582 42.19 -39.81 29.88
N GLU A 583 41.10 -40.05 30.61
CA GLU A 583 41.15 -40.76 31.90
C GLU A 583 39.75 -41.27 32.32
N ARG A 584 39.73 -42.41 33.03
CA ARG A 584 38.59 -43.29 33.34
C ARG A 584 38.34 -43.39 34.86
N GLY A 585 37.13 -43.80 35.23
CA GLY A 585 36.74 -44.48 36.48
C GLY A 585 35.67 -43.70 37.23
N ILE A 586 34.52 -44.24 37.69
CA ILE A 586 34.25 -45.51 38.37
C ILE A 586 32.76 -45.90 38.17
N VAL A 587 32.47 -47.20 38.25
CA VAL A 587 31.17 -47.91 38.17
C VAL A 587 30.61 -48.17 39.57
N ASP A 588 29.28 -48.15 39.74
CA ASP A 588 28.44 -49.04 40.58
C ASP A 588 27.03 -48.41 40.74
N SER A 589 25.88 -49.07 40.92
CA SER A 589 25.31 -50.40 40.63
C SER A 589 23.84 -50.40 41.17
N PHE A 590 22.94 -51.26 40.64
CA PHE A 590 21.63 -51.72 41.20
C PHE A 590 20.46 -50.68 41.33
N GLU A 591 19.16 -50.95 41.11
CA GLU A 591 18.35 -52.15 40.93
C GLU A 591 16.93 -51.78 40.41
N MET A 592 16.34 -52.60 39.53
CA MET A 592 14.89 -52.57 39.23
C MET A 592 14.15 -53.47 40.24
N LYS A 593 13.05 -52.99 40.82
CA LYS A 593 12.01 -53.86 41.42
C LYS A 593 10.75 -53.90 40.57
N ARG A 594 10.36 -55.13 40.25
CA ARG A 594 9.14 -55.58 39.56
C ARG A 594 7.90 -55.50 40.46
N GLY A 595 6.73 -55.36 39.83
CA GLY A 595 5.43 -55.88 40.29
C GLY A 595 4.45 -55.89 39.10
N SER A 596 4.27 -57.03 38.43
CA SER A 596 3.04 -57.88 38.40
C SER A 596 1.90 -57.29 37.55
N VAL A 597 1.65 -57.75 36.31
CA VAL A 597 0.89 -58.99 35.90
C VAL A 597 -0.59 -58.85 36.28
N GLU A 598 -1.61 -58.89 35.40
CA GLU A 598 -2.16 -60.03 34.62
C GLU A 598 -3.30 -59.46 33.70
N THR A 599 -3.22 -59.56 32.37
CA THR A 599 -3.92 -60.49 31.44
C THR A 599 -5.46 -60.54 31.45
N SER A 600 -6.08 -60.29 30.29
CA SER A 600 -7.03 -61.21 29.62
C SER A 600 -7.35 -60.64 28.22
N ALA A 601 -6.72 -61.13 27.15
CA ALA A 601 -7.06 -62.32 26.37
C ALA A 601 -8.19 -62.08 25.35
N CYS A 602 -7.81 -62.08 24.06
CA CYS A 602 -8.49 -62.81 23.00
C CYS A 602 -7.47 -63.14 21.89
N ALA A 603 -7.17 -64.44 21.79
CA ALA A 603 -6.50 -65.13 20.68
C ALA A 603 -7.35 -65.03 19.40
N GLY A 604 -6.93 -65.30 18.17
CA GLY A 604 -5.77 -65.88 17.49
C GLY A 604 -6.14 -65.79 15.99
N GLN A 605 -5.26 -65.76 14.99
CA GLN A 605 -4.34 -66.81 14.56
C GLN A 605 -3.38 -66.26 13.48
N GLU A 606 -2.15 -66.77 13.57
CA GLU A 606 -1.00 -66.96 12.65
C GLU A 606 -1.24 -66.73 11.13
N CYS A 607 -0.28 -66.32 10.29
CA CYS A 607 1.10 -66.81 10.19
C CYS A 607 1.93 -65.93 9.19
N GLY A 608 3.26 -65.84 9.37
CA GLY A 608 4.20 -65.50 8.29
C GLY A 608 5.31 -64.50 8.63
N ASP A 609 6.45 -65.02 9.10
CA ASP A 609 7.69 -64.30 9.45
C ASP A 609 8.32 -63.46 8.32
N LEU A 610 8.84 -62.28 8.69
CA LEU A 610 10.17 -61.80 8.30
C LEU A 610 10.60 -60.67 9.27
N GLN A 611 11.42 -61.05 10.25
CA GLN A 611 12.06 -60.15 11.20
C GLN A 611 13.14 -59.31 10.51
N SER A 612 12.94 -58.00 10.38
CA SER A 612 14.03 -57.00 10.44
C SER A 612 13.54 -55.54 10.37
N GLU A 613 12.62 -55.10 11.23
CA GLU A 613 12.33 -53.64 11.34
C GLU A 613 11.67 -53.23 12.69
N GLY A 614 11.78 -54.09 13.69
CA GLY A 614 11.24 -53.86 15.03
C GLY A 614 12.09 -52.92 15.87
N LYS A 615 12.12 -51.62 15.55
CA LYS A 615 12.46 -50.53 16.51
C LYS A 615 12.09 -49.10 16.10
N ARG A 616 11.25 -48.88 15.07
CA ARG A 616 10.80 -47.53 14.67
C ARG A 616 9.29 -47.34 14.53
N ALA A 617 8.47 -48.33 14.90
CA ALA A 617 7.02 -48.33 14.64
C ALA A 617 6.16 -48.06 15.88
N LYS A 618 6.33 -46.91 16.56
CA LYS A 618 5.46 -46.51 17.69
C LYS A 618 5.16 -45.00 17.81
N GLN A 619 5.10 -44.26 16.70
CA GLN A 619 4.83 -42.81 16.74
C GLN A 619 4.04 -42.34 15.50
N ASN A 620 2.77 -42.76 15.33
CA ASN A 620 2.02 -42.56 14.07
C ASN A 620 0.56 -42.06 14.22
N CYS A 621 0.17 -41.39 15.32
CA CYS A 621 -1.15 -40.75 15.43
C CYS A 621 -1.05 -39.29 15.92
N LEU A 622 -1.72 -38.37 15.24
CA LEU A 622 -1.82 -36.96 15.62
C LEU A 622 -2.79 -36.81 16.82
N LEU A 623 -2.26 -36.50 18.00
CA LEU A 623 -3.03 -36.33 19.24
C LEU A 623 -3.65 -34.92 19.33
N ASP A 624 -4.69 -34.78 20.15
CA ASP A 624 -5.36 -33.49 20.40
C ASP A 624 -4.59 -32.67 21.46
N ARG A 625 -3.69 -31.79 21.01
CA ARG A 625 -2.81 -30.97 21.87
C ARG A 625 -2.10 -29.87 21.08
N LEU A 626 -1.28 -29.08 21.77
CA LEU A 626 -0.40 -28.07 21.20
C LEU A 626 0.89 -28.69 20.62
N TYR A 627 1.31 -28.22 19.44
CA TYR A 627 2.51 -28.64 18.73
C TYR A 627 3.30 -27.44 18.21
N PHE A 628 4.54 -27.71 17.80
CA PHE A 628 5.34 -26.80 17.00
C PHE A 628 5.45 -27.27 15.55
N ASN A 629 5.72 -26.33 14.62
CA ASN A 629 6.09 -26.69 13.25
C ASN A 629 7.49 -27.31 13.20
N ARG A 630 7.75 -28.19 12.22
CA ARG A 630 9.10 -28.69 11.92
C ARG A 630 9.99 -27.56 11.38
N VAL A 631 11.24 -27.46 11.82
CA VAL A 631 12.23 -26.49 11.31
C VAL A 631 13.36 -27.23 10.60
N VAL A 632 13.67 -26.86 9.34
CA VAL A 632 14.44 -27.69 8.38
C VAL A 632 15.89 -27.94 8.77
N ASP A 633 16.51 -27.05 9.55
CA ASP A 633 17.94 -27.13 9.92
C ASP A 633 18.18 -27.44 11.40
N LEU A 634 17.15 -27.94 12.11
CA LEU A 634 17.32 -28.38 13.50
C LEU A 634 17.65 -29.87 13.59
N PRO A 635 18.53 -30.28 14.52
CA PRO A 635 18.72 -31.68 14.86
C PRO A 635 17.40 -32.41 15.10
N ASP A 636 17.28 -33.65 14.61
CA ASP A 636 16.01 -34.38 14.58
C ASP A 636 15.32 -34.50 15.96
N HIS A 637 16.08 -34.54 17.05
CA HIS A 637 15.51 -34.61 18.40
C HIS A 637 14.68 -33.36 18.77
N TYR A 638 15.04 -32.18 18.25
CA TYR A 638 14.22 -30.96 18.41
C TYR A 638 12.97 -30.95 17.54
N ASN A 639 12.94 -31.78 16.49
CA ASN A 639 11.80 -31.96 15.60
C ASN A 639 10.97 -33.23 15.91
N ALA A 640 11.32 -34.00 16.94
CA ALA A 640 10.71 -35.31 17.21
C ALA A 640 9.19 -35.27 17.45
N ASN A 641 8.66 -34.13 17.89
CA ASN A 641 7.23 -33.88 18.10
C ASN A 641 6.76 -32.62 17.36
N ALA A 642 7.39 -32.32 16.22
CA ALA A 642 7.08 -31.17 15.38
C ALA A 642 6.68 -31.65 13.99
N PHE A 643 5.70 -30.98 13.37
CA PHE A 643 5.18 -31.39 12.07
C PHE A 643 5.31 -30.27 11.04
N SER A 644 5.75 -30.62 9.84
CA SER A 644 5.55 -29.79 8.66
C SER A 644 4.07 -29.79 8.26
N PHE A 645 3.66 -28.81 7.44
CA PHE A 645 2.28 -28.78 6.96
C PHE A 645 1.93 -30.00 6.11
N SER A 646 2.88 -30.51 5.31
CA SER A 646 2.66 -31.71 4.51
C SER A 646 2.48 -32.97 5.38
N GLU A 647 3.31 -33.16 6.41
CA GLU A 647 3.13 -34.27 7.36
C GLU A 647 1.77 -34.18 8.07
N LEU A 648 1.30 -32.99 8.44
CA LEU A 648 -0.05 -32.83 9.00
C LEU A 648 -1.14 -33.30 8.03
N LEU A 649 -1.06 -32.90 6.76
CA LEU A 649 -2.02 -33.32 5.74
C LEU A 649 -1.95 -34.84 5.47
N GLU A 650 -0.77 -35.45 5.59
CA GLU A 650 -0.62 -36.90 5.47
C GLU A 650 -1.28 -37.65 6.63
N HIS A 651 -1.15 -37.16 7.86
CA HIS A 651 -1.80 -37.76 9.03
C HIS A 651 -3.31 -37.58 9.02
N ILE A 652 -3.80 -36.41 8.62
CA ILE A 652 -5.25 -36.10 8.57
C ILE A 652 -5.92 -36.78 7.37
N ALA A 653 -5.20 -36.89 6.26
CA ALA A 653 -5.70 -37.36 4.98
C ALA A 653 -7.04 -36.71 4.53
N PRO A 654 -7.09 -35.37 4.40
CA PRO A 654 -8.35 -34.66 4.17
C PRO A 654 -8.98 -34.95 2.80
N VAL A 655 -10.31 -35.12 2.80
CA VAL A 655 -11.14 -35.15 1.60
C VAL A 655 -11.72 -33.77 1.27
N ALA A 656 -11.83 -32.88 2.26
CA ALA A 656 -12.23 -31.49 2.11
C ALA A 656 -11.50 -30.61 3.13
N SER A 657 -11.31 -29.34 2.82
CA SER A 657 -10.65 -28.41 3.74
C SER A 657 -11.08 -26.95 3.57
N ILE A 658 -10.99 -26.18 4.64
CA ILE A 658 -11.10 -24.72 4.65
C ILE A 658 -9.94 -24.10 5.43
N HIS A 659 -9.39 -23.00 4.92
CA HIS A 659 -8.29 -22.27 5.52
C HIS A 659 -8.63 -20.78 5.65
N PHE A 660 -8.64 -20.28 6.88
CA PHE A 660 -8.64 -18.86 7.20
C PHE A 660 -7.19 -18.45 7.37
N ASN A 661 -6.69 -17.50 6.58
CA ASN A 661 -5.31 -17.05 6.70
C ASN A 661 -5.09 -15.62 6.19
N PHE A 662 -4.02 -14.99 6.66
CA PHE A 662 -3.58 -13.65 6.24
C PHE A 662 -2.77 -13.68 4.94
N MET A 663 -1.83 -14.62 4.82
CA MET A 663 -1.02 -14.80 3.62
C MET A 663 -1.02 -16.26 3.17
N ILE A 664 -1.19 -16.44 1.87
CA ILE A 664 -1.26 -17.74 1.19
C ILE A 664 -0.43 -17.68 -0.09
N ASP A 665 0.55 -18.57 -0.21
CA ASP A 665 1.12 -18.96 -1.49
C ASP A 665 0.37 -20.19 -1.97
N LEU A 666 -0.47 -20.00 -3.00
CA LEU A 666 -1.33 -21.07 -3.51
C LEU A 666 -0.51 -22.24 -4.08
N ARG A 667 0.60 -21.97 -4.78
CA ARG A 667 1.40 -23.04 -5.40
C ARG A 667 2.08 -23.88 -4.33
N TRP A 668 2.66 -23.21 -3.34
CA TRP A 668 3.24 -23.89 -2.19
C TRP A 668 2.18 -24.70 -1.43
N LEU A 669 1.02 -24.09 -1.13
CA LEU A 669 -0.07 -24.76 -0.41
C LEU A 669 -0.51 -26.03 -1.13
N LEU A 670 -0.82 -25.94 -2.43
CA LEU A 670 -1.21 -27.09 -3.22
C LEU A 670 -0.13 -28.17 -3.24
N ALA A 671 1.14 -27.79 -3.31
CA ALA A 671 2.26 -28.72 -3.25
C ALA A 671 2.33 -29.50 -1.92
N GLN A 672 1.81 -28.96 -0.82
CA GLN A 672 1.78 -29.65 0.47
C GLN A 672 0.74 -30.77 0.51
N TYR A 673 -0.34 -30.68 -0.26
CA TYR A 673 -1.33 -31.74 -0.39
C TYR A 673 -0.73 -32.93 -1.16
N PRO A 674 -0.75 -34.15 -0.58
CA PRO A 674 -0.44 -35.36 -1.33
C PRO A 674 -1.27 -35.44 -2.61
N GLY A 675 -0.67 -35.91 -3.72
CA GLY A 675 -1.34 -35.89 -5.03
C GLY A 675 -2.74 -36.52 -5.05
N ARG A 676 -2.95 -37.57 -4.25
CA ARG A 676 -4.25 -38.25 -4.08
C ARG A 676 -5.33 -37.41 -3.37
N LEU A 677 -4.91 -36.47 -2.52
CA LEU A 677 -5.79 -35.65 -1.69
C LEU A 677 -6.03 -34.24 -2.27
N ARG A 678 -5.21 -33.84 -3.25
CA ARG A 678 -5.27 -32.51 -3.88
C ARG A 678 -6.53 -32.27 -4.71
N GLN A 679 -7.30 -33.30 -5.02
CA GLN A 679 -8.51 -33.21 -5.84
C GLN A 679 -9.78 -32.83 -5.04
N GLY A 680 -9.75 -32.99 -3.71
CA GLY A 680 -10.87 -32.61 -2.84
C GLY A 680 -11.08 -31.09 -2.77
N PRO A 681 -12.26 -30.59 -2.38
CA PRO A 681 -12.52 -29.15 -2.27
C PRO A 681 -11.61 -28.48 -1.23
N ILE A 682 -10.97 -27.38 -1.62
CA ILE A 682 -10.13 -26.53 -0.77
C ILE A 682 -10.72 -25.13 -0.76
N THR A 683 -11.20 -24.65 0.39
CA THR A 683 -11.75 -23.30 0.54
C THR A 683 -10.73 -22.39 1.22
N LEU A 684 -10.47 -21.21 0.65
CA LEU A 684 -9.56 -20.20 1.19
C LEU A 684 -10.38 -18.97 1.61
N ILE A 685 -10.31 -18.60 2.88
CA ILE A 685 -10.94 -17.39 3.42
C ILE A 685 -9.84 -16.38 3.74
N VAL A 686 -9.84 -15.28 3.00
CA VAL A 686 -8.82 -14.22 3.06
C VAL A 686 -9.44 -12.85 3.29
N GLY A 687 -8.63 -11.85 3.67
CA GLY A 687 -9.08 -10.46 3.82
C GLY A 687 -9.35 -9.77 2.48
N GLU A 688 -10.14 -8.70 2.53
CA GLU A 688 -10.42 -7.82 1.36
C GLU A 688 -9.29 -6.82 1.06
N ARG A 689 -8.40 -6.58 2.01
CA ARG A 689 -7.33 -5.57 1.93
C ARG A 689 -6.15 -6.00 2.80
N MET A 690 -4.92 -5.81 2.30
CA MET A 690 -3.63 -6.12 2.96
C MET A 690 -3.37 -7.62 3.18
N GLY A 691 -2.14 -8.08 2.89
CA GLY A 691 -1.80 -9.52 2.90
C GLY A 691 -2.07 -10.16 1.53
N THR A 692 -2.45 -11.44 1.50
CA THR A 692 -3.00 -12.04 0.28
C THR A 692 -4.45 -11.61 0.12
N ASP A 693 -4.68 -10.68 -0.80
CA ASP A 693 -6.00 -10.14 -1.08
C ASP A 693 -6.92 -11.17 -1.78
N PHE A 694 -8.23 -11.04 -1.60
CA PHE A 694 -9.26 -11.85 -2.24
C PHE A 694 -9.11 -11.89 -3.77
N THR A 695 -8.91 -10.74 -4.40
CA THR A 695 -8.78 -10.65 -5.87
C THR A 695 -7.50 -11.33 -6.33
N LEU A 696 -6.37 -11.10 -5.64
CA LEU A 696 -5.10 -11.78 -5.92
C LEU A 696 -5.20 -13.30 -5.77
N THR A 697 -5.89 -13.78 -4.73
CA THR A 697 -6.07 -15.21 -4.49
C THR A 697 -6.94 -15.85 -5.59
N LYS A 698 -8.05 -15.21 -5.97
CA LYS A 698 -8.89 -15.68 -7.08
C LYS A 698 -8.12 -15.71 -8.40
N THR A 699 -7.30 -14.70 -8.67
CA THR A 699 -6.45 -14.67 -9.86
C THR A 699 -5.41 -15.79 -9.83
N ALA A 700 -4.76 -16.04 -8.70
CA ALA A 700 -3.82 -17.15 -8.54
C ALA A 700 -4.50 -18.52 -8.77
N VAL A 701 -5.72 -18.72 -8.26
CA VAL A 701 -6.52 -19.93 -8.51
C VAL A 701 -6.79 -20.13 -10.01
N LYS A 702 -7.24 -19.08 -10.70
CA LYS A 702 -7.46 -19.12 -12.16
C LYS A 702 -6.17 -19.44 -12.91
N GLN A 703 -5.05 -18.81 -12.54
CA GLN A 703 -3.74 -19.03 -13.17
C GLN A 703 -3.19 -20.44 -12.94
N CYS A 704 -3.48 -21.05 -11.80
CA CYS A 704 -3.10 -22.44 -11.52
C CYS A 704 -4.01 -23.46 -12.19
N ALA A 705 -5.09 -23.02 -12.86
CA ALA A 705 -6.08 -23.87 -13.52
C ALA A 705 -6.65 -24.98 -12.62
N VAL A 706 -6.87 -24.66 -11.33
CA VAL A 706 -7.46 -25.57 -10.34
C VAL A 706 -8.93 -25.24 -10.13
N ASN A 707 -9.81 -26.22 -10.33
CA ASN A 707 -11.26 -26.03 -10.30
C ASN A 707 -11.89 -26.37 -8.94
N ASN A 708 -11.14 -27.05 -8.07
CA ASN A 708 -11.57 -27.50 -6.75
C ASN A 708 -11.20 -26.51 -5.62
N VAL A 709 -10.63 -25.34 -5.95
CA VAL A 709 -10.26 -24.32 -4.96
C VAL A 709 -11.28 -23.18 -4.98
N ASN A 710 -11.96 -22.99 -3.86
CA ASN A 710 -12.90 -21.88 -3.64
C ASN A 710 -12.24 -20.77 -2.84
N VAL A 711 -12.59 -19.52 -3.12
CA VAL A 711 -12.06 -18.34 -2.39
C VAL A 711 -13.21 -17.50 -1.89
N GLY A 712 -13.26 -17.27 -0.59
CA GLY A 712 -14.23 -16.41 0.09
C GLY A 712 -13.55 -15.23 0.80
N ARG A 713 -14.32 -14.16 1.02
CA ARG A 713 -13.81 -12.94 1.65
C ARG A 713 -14.22 -12.79 3.12
N ALA A 714 -13.31 -12.28 3.93
CA ALA A 714 -13.59 -11.80 5.28
C ALA A 714 -13.83 -10.28 5.26
N ARG A 715 -15.02 -9.84 5.69
CA ARG A 715 -15.43 -8.43 5.59
C ARG A 715 -14.66 -7.53 6.56
N LEU A 716 -13.92 -6.55 6.06
CA LEU A 716 -13.12 -5.61 6.88
C LEU A 716 -13.72 -4.20 6.85
N MET A 717 -14.69 -3.94 7.73
CA MET A 717 -15.44 -2.66 7.74
C MET A 717 -14.65 -1.46 8.31
N ILE A 718 -13.53 -1.70 9.00
CA ILE A 718 -12.77 -0.65 9.67
C ILE A 718 -11.39 -0.53 9.02
N PRO A 719 -10.97 0.69 8.61
CA PRO A 719 -9.66 0.91 7.99
C PRO A 719 -8.50 0.41 8.87
N PHE A 720 -7.44 -0.04 8.21
CA PHE A 720 -6.25 -0.64 8.84
C PHE A 720 -6.54 -1.91 9.64
N GLY A 721 -7.71 -2.52 9.42
CA GLY A 721 -8.03 -3.86 9.88
C GLY A 721 -7.37 -4.93 9.02
N THR A 722 -7.21 -6.12 9.58
CA THR A 722 -6.62 -7.26 8.88
C THR A 722 -7.40 -8.53 9.23
N HIS A 723 -7.55 -9.43 8.25
CA HIS A 723 -7.96 -10.80 8.54
C HIS A 723 -6.71 -11.60 8.91
N HIS A 724 -6.47 -11.78 10.21
CA HIS A 724 -5.19 -12.29 10.70
C HIS A 724 -5.30 -13.67 11.39
N SER A 725 -6.52 -14.17 11.54
CA SER A 725 -6.83 -15.53 11.99
C SER A 725 -6.23 -16.59 11.08
N LYS A 726 -5.75 -17.67 11.70
CA LYS A 726 -5.03 -18.78 11.06
C LYS A 726 -5.65 -20.09 11.51
N ILE A 727 -6.75 -20.45 10.87
CA ILE A 727 -7.59 -21.60 11.22
C ILE A 727 -7.65 -22.50 10.00
N SER A 728 -7.40 -23.79 10.17
CA SER A 728 -7.68 -24.78 9.13
C SER A 728 -8.62 -25.84 9.68
N ILE A 729 -9.69 -26.14 8.96
CA ILE A 729 -10.63 -27.20 9.31
C ILE A 729 -10.60 -28.21 8.16
N PHE A 730 -10.52 -29.48 8.52
CA PHE A 730 -10.38 -30.58 7.60
C PHE A 730 -11.45 -31.62 7.88
N GLU A 731 -11.97 -32.24 6.83
CA GLU A 731 -12.80 -33.43 6.94
C GLU A 731 -12.03 -34.59 6.34
N SER A 732 -11.91 -35.68 7.09
CA SER A 732 -11.26 -36.92 6.64
C SER A 732 -12.27 -37.86 5.97
N SER A 733 -11.79 -38.88 5.27
CA SER A 733 -12.65 -39.87 4.59
C SER A 733 -13.54 -40.68 5.54
N THR A 734 -13.28 -40.67 6.85
CA THR A 734 -14.10 -41.32 7.87
C THR A 734 -15.23 -40.43 8.40
N GLY A 735 -15.36 -39.19 7.90
CA GLY A 735 -16.29 -38.18 8.41
C GLY A 735 -15.80 -37.47 9.68
N ARG A 736 -14.60 -37.82 10.19
CA ARG A 736 -13.99 -37.12 11.32
C ARG A 736 -13.52 -35.72 10.89
N VAL A 737 -13.82 -34.73 11.71
CA VAL A 737 -13.42 -33.33 11.50
C VAL A 737 -12.20 -33.02 12.37
N HIS A 738 -11.16 -32.47 11.74
CA HIS A 738 -9.93 -32.02 12.40
C HIS A 738 -9.83 -30.51 12.33
N ILE A 739 -9.44 -29.88 13.44
CA ILE A 739 -9.32 -28.44 13.59
C ILE A 739 -7.89 -28.11 13.96
N ILE A 740 -7.26 -27.23 13.17
CA ILE A 740 -5.93 -26.70 13.39
C ILE A 740 -6.02 -25.19 13.62
N ILE A 741 -5.60 -24.72 14.80
CA ILE A 741 -5.41 -23.30 15.08
C ILE A 741 -3.92 -23.02 15.09
N SER A 742 -3.41 -22.26 14.12
CA SER A 742 -1.97 -22.06 13.91
C SER A 742 -1.54 -20.59 14.09
N THR A 743 -0.24 -20.34 14.21
CA THR A 743 0.35 -19.00 14.11
C THR A 743 0.98 -18.73 12.74
N ALA A 744 1.10 -19.76 11.89
CA ALA A 744 1.75 -19.70 10.59
C ALA A 744 0.84 -19.19 9.47
N ASN A 745 1.38 -18.32 8.62
CA ASN A 745 0.83 -18.12 7.30
C ASN A 745 0.99 -19.38 6.45
N LEU A 746 0.21 -19.53 5.38
CA LEU A 746 0.38 -20.64 4.43
C LEU A 746 1.47 -20.30 3.41
N LEU A 747 2.69 -20.14 3.92
CA LEU A 747 3.90 -19.80 3.18
C LEU A 747 5.03 -20.76 3.54
N GLU A 748 5.90 -21.06 2.58
CA GLU A 748 7.06 -21.94 2.82
C GLU A 748 7.94 -21.49 3.98
N HIS A 749 8.31 -20.21 4.00
CA HIS A 749 9.20 -19.65 5.01
C HIS A 749 8.64 -19.76 6.43
N ASP A 750 7.32 -19.53 6.58
CA ASP A 750 6.64 -19.60 7.87
C ASP A 750 6.67 -21.00 8.46
N TRP A 751 6.58 -22.04 7.62
CA TRP A 751 6.56 -23.44 8.06
C TRP A 751 7.94 -24.09 8.12
N LYS A 752 8.95 -23.59 7.39
CA LYS A 752 10.28 -24.21 7.33
C LYS A 752 11.32 -23.62 8.28
N TYR A 753 11.32 -22.31 8.50
CA TYR A 753 12.46 -21.63 9.13
C TYR A 753 12.11 -20.89 10.43
N LYS A 754 10.83 -20.64 10.68
CA LYS A 754 10.37 -19.85 11.83
C LYS A 754 9.84 -20.73 12.93
N THR A 755 9.85 -20.20 14.15
CA THR A 755 9.14 -20.81 15.27
C THR A 755 7.65 -20.46 15.18
N GLN A 756 6.82 -21.46 14.93
CA GLN A 756 5.36 -21.41 14.91
C GLN A 756 4.81 -22.47 15.86
N ALA A 757 3.61 -22.23 16.38
CA ALA A 757 2.86 -23.24 17.11
C ALA A 757 1.49 -23.45 16.46
N PHE A 758 0.95 -24.65 16.63
CA PHE A 758 -0.42 -24.95 16.23
C PHE A 758 -1.07 -25.93 17.21
N TYR A 759 -2.34 -25.69 17.50
CA TYR A 759 -3.18 -26.59 18.28
C TYR A 759 -3.99 -27.48 17.34
N HIS A 760 -3.97 -28.78 17.59
CA HIS A 760 -4.82 -29.75 16.90
C HIS A 760 -5.88 -30.28 17.87
N CYS A 761 -7.13 -30.36 17.40
CA CYS A 761 -8.15 -31.22 18.01
C CYS A 761 -9.05 -31.84 16.94
N SER A 762 -9.76 -32.90 17.29
CA SER A 762 -10.63 -33.58 16.33
C SER A 762 -11.85 -34.23 16.98
N GLY A 763 -12.94 -34.36 16.21
CA GLY A 763 -14.20 -34.92 16.67
C GLY A 763 -14.94 -35.68 15.58
N SER A 764 -15.83 -36.58 15.99
CA SER A 764 -16.71 -37.36 15.11
C SER A 764 -18.15 -36.90 15.26
N GLU A 765 -18.98 -37.16 14.24
CA GLU A 765 -20.39 -36.77 14.23
C GLU A 765 -21.18 -37.38 15.40
N LEU A 766 -22.05 -36.58 16.01
CA LEU A 766 -22.91 -37.02 17.11
C LEU A 766 -23.97 -38.00 16.58
N VAL A 767 -24.15 -39.14 17.25
CA VAL A 767 -25.18 -40.13 16.87
C VAL A 767 -26.56 -39.64 17.36
N ASP A 768 -27.55 -39.64 16.46
CA ASP A 768 -28.94 -39.28 16.79
C ASP A 768 -29.49 -40.19 17.91
N GLY A 769 -29.77 -39.59 19.08
CA GLY A 769 -30.28 -40.29 20.26
C GLY A 769 -29.67 -39.83 21.58
N ASP A 770 -28.48 -39.21 21.55
CA ASP A 770 -27.78 -38.79 22.76
C ASP A 770 -28.08 -37.33 23.14
N SER A 771 -29.31 -37.08 23.58
CA SER A 771 -29.78 -35.75 23.97
C SER A 771 -29.11 -35.18 25.23
N SER A 772 -28.34 -36.00 25.94
CA SER A 772 -27.65 -35.64 27.19
C SER A 772 -26.33 -34.89 26.99
N TYR A 773 -25.72 -34.96 25.79
CA TYR A 773 -24.41 -34.34 25.46
C TYR A 773 -24.50 -33.13 24.52
N ARG A 774 -25.68 -32.55 24.30
CA ARG A 774 -25.86 -31.41 23.37
C ARG A 774 -25.13 -30.11 23.77
N ASN A 775 -24.56 -30.04 24.97
CA ASN A 775 -23.73 -28.92 25.38
C ASN A 775 -22.26 -29.27 25.07
N GLY A 776 -21.83 -29.03 23.84
CA GLY A 776 -20.43 -29.17 23.42
C GLY A 776 -19.45 -28.40 24.32
N SER A 777 -18.15 -28.63 24.18
CA SER A 777 -17.15 -27.91 24.99
C SER A 777 -17.22 -26.39 24.77
N ASP A 778 -16.75 -25.62 25.76
CA ASP A 778 -16.63 -24.15 25.61
C ASP A 778 -15.82 -23.77 24.37
N PHE A 779 -14.81 -24.57 24.03
CA PHE A 779 -14.03 -24.42 22.79
C PHE A 779 -14.93 -24.46 21.56
N GLN A 780 -15.73 -25.53 21.45
CA GLN A 780 -16.62 -25.75 20.32
C GLN A 780 -17.67 -24.65 20.22
N ILE A 781 -18.31 -24.31 21.34
CA ILE A 781 -19.32 -23.26 21.43
C ILE A 781 -18.74 -21.92 20.93
N ASP A 782 -17.55 -21.55 21.38
CA ASP A 782 -16.94 -20.28 21.00
C ASP A 782 -16.36 -20.28 19.58
N LEU A 783 -15.85 -21.40 19.08
CA LEU A 783 -15.45 -21.54 17.67
C LEU A 783 -16.66 -21.39 16.74
N VAL A 784 -17.79 -22.03 17.06
CA VAL A 784 -19.04 -21.87 16.30
C VAL A 784 -19.52 -20.42 16.35
N LYS A 785 -19.50 -19.78 17.53
CA LYS A 785 -19.82 -18.35 17.65
C LYS A 785 -18.91 -17.49 16.78
N TYR A 786 -17.60 -17.76 16.76
CA TYR A 786 -16.64 -17.03 15.96
C TYR A 786 -16.90 -17.18 14.46
N LEU A 787 -17.13 -18.41 13.98
CA LEU A 787 -17.47 -18.66 12.58
C LEU A 787 -18.75 -17.93 12.18
N ASN A 788 -19.76 -17.87 13.05
CA ASN A 788 -20.99 -17.09 12.82
C ASN A 788 -20.77 -15.58 12.68
N GLU A 789 -19.63 -15.02 13.11
CA GLU A 789 -19.33 -13.60 12.91
C GLU A 789 -19.08 -13.26 11.43
N TYR A 790 -18.81 -14.28 10.60
CA TYR A 790 -18.66 -14.14 9.15
C TYR A 790 -20.00 -14.08 8.39
N ARG A 791 -21.15 -14.22 9.06
CA ARG A 791 -22.49 -14.16 8.42
C ARG A 791 -22.79 -12.89 7.63
N THR A 792 -22.00 -11.84 7.85
CA THR A 792 -22.13 -10.55 7.14
C THR A 792 -21.25 -10.47 5.88
N SER A 793 -20.47 -11.52 5.60
CA SER A 793 -19.72 -11.68 4.36
C SER A 793 -20.64 -12.12 3.22
N GLN A 794 -20.31 -11.69 1.99
CA GLN A 794 -20.99 -12.12 0.78
C GLN A 794 -20.77 -13.62 0.50
N ASP A 795 -19.67 -14.19 0.98
CA ASP A 795 -19.30 -15.60 0.75
C ASP A 795 -19.60 -16.47 1.99
N TRP A 796 -20.61 -16.09 2.78
CA TRP A 796 -21.03 -16.81 4.00
C TRP A 796 -21.31 -18.29 3.75
N ASN A 797 -21.90 -18.62 2.60
CA ASN A 797 -22.20 -19.99 2.18
C ASN A 797 -20.98 -20.92 2.19
N LEU A 798 -19.77 -20.38 1.94
CA LEU A 798 -18.53 -21.16 1.99
C LEU A 798 -18.08 -21.50 3.43
N ILE A 799 -18.55 -20.75 4.43
CA ILE A 799 -18.20 -20.88 5.84
C ILE A 799 -19.30 -21.60 6.62
N GLU A 800 -20.56 -21.38 6.25
CA GLU A 800 -21.75 -21.92 6.90
C GLU A 800 -21.69 -23.44 7.05
N HIS A 801 -21.34 -24.13 5.96
CA HIS A 801 -21.17 -25.59 5.96
C HIS A 801 -20.19 -26.04 7.05
N TRP A 802 -19.00 -25.42 7.11
CA TRP A 802 -17.96 -25.78 8.08
C TRP A 802 -18.36 -25.42 9.51
N ARG A 803 -19.08 -24.31 9.70
CA ARG A 803 -19.66 -23.95 11.00
C ARG A 803 -20.62 -25.05 11.47
N ASP A 804 -21.48 -25.54 10.59
CA ASP A 804 -22.44 -26.61 10.91
C ASP A 804 -21.74 -27.95 11.16
N ARG A 805 -20.70 -28.30 10.38
CA ARG A 805 -19.87 -29.48 10.65
C ARG A 805 -19.24 -29.41 12.04
N VAL A 806 -18.64 -28.28 12.41
CA VAL A 806 -18.05 -28.08 13.75
C VAL A 806 -19.11 -28.11 14.86
N ALA A 807 -20.34 -27.64 14.60
CA ALA A 807 -21.42 -27.67 15.59
C ALA A 807 -21.95 -29.08 15.88
N ASN A 808 -21.78 -30.03 14.95
CA ASN A 808 -22.40 -31.36 15.02
C ASN A 808 -21.41 -32.50 15.34
N ILE A 809 -20.16 -32.19 15.66
CA ILE A 809 -19.17 -33.17 16.13
C ILE A 809 -19.05 -33.17 17.65
N ASP A 810 -18.60 -34.28 18.24
CA ASP A 810 -18.24 -34.32 19.66
C ASP A 810 -16.83 -33.74 19.88
N LEU A 811 -16.76 -32.61 20.58
CA LEU A 811 -15.53 -32.03 21.12
C LEU A 811 -15.62 -31.82 22.63
N SER A 812 -16.47 -32.58 23.33
CA SER A 812 -16.69 -32.47 24.78
C SER A 812 -15.42 -32.72 25.60
N HIS A 813 -14.47 -33.50 25.07
CA HIS A 813 -13.17 -33.75 25.69
C HIS A 813 -12.21 -32.55 25.65
N VAL A 814 -12.46 -31.56 24.79
CA VAL A 814 -11.58 -30.40 24.61
C VAL A 814 -11.76 -29.42 25.77
N LYS A 815 -10.70 -29.23 26.56
CA LYS A 815 -10.70 -28.34 27.74
C LYS A 815 -10.22 -26.92 27.46
N ALA A 816 -9.59 -26.70 26.31
CA ALA A 816 -9.04 -25.41 25.95
C ALA A 816 -10.13 -24.33 25.82
N ARG A 817 -9.80 -23.06 26.02
CA ARG A 817 -10.75 -21.93 25.89
C ARG A 817 -10.36 -21.05 24.72
N VAL A 818 -11.32 -20.35 24.11
CA VAL A 818 -11.07 -19.53 22.92
C VAL A 818 -11.07 -18.05 23.25
N VAL A 819 -10.05 -17.33 22.77
CA VAL A 819 -9.98 -15.87 22.77
C VAL A 819 -9.95 -15.42 21.32
N TYR A 820 -10.93 -14.61 20.90
CA TYR A 820 -11.03 -14.15 19.52
C TYR A 820 -11.39 -12.67 19.41
N SER A 821 -11.05 -12.09 18.27
CA SER A 821 -11.32 -10.69 17.94
C SER A 821 -12.09 -10.59 16.63
N VAL A 822 -13.01 -9.63 16.56
CA VAL A 822 -13.81 -9.33 15.38
C VAL A 822 -13.83 -7.81 15.17
N PRO A 823 -13.61 -7.31 13.94
CA PRO A 823 -13.68 -5.88 13.65
C PRO A 823 -15.02 -5.28 14.04
N GLY A 824 -14.99 -4.17 14.78
CA GLY A 824 -16.21 -3.48 15.20
C GLY A 824 -15.98 -2.47 16.32
N ALA A 825 -16.97 -1.59 16.48
CA ALA A 825 -17.14 -0.74 17.65
C ALA A 825 -18.17 -1.39 18.59
N HIS A 826 -17.69 -2.16 19.56
CA HIS A 826 -18.51 -3.01 20.43
C HIS A 826 -18.98 -2.24 21.66
N LYS A 827 -20.26 -2.36 22.01
CA LYS A 827 -20.91 -1.67 23.15
C LYS A 827 -21.77 -2.63 23.96
N GLY A 828 -22.15 -2.23 25.18
CA GLY A 828 -23.02 -3.02 26.06
C GLY A 828 -22.44 -4.41 26.34
N ILE A 829 -23.26 -5.46 26.22
CA ILE A 829 -22.83 -6.85 26.47
C ILE A 829 -21.68 -7.32 25.57
N LYS A 830 -21.47 -6.68 24.40
CA LYS A 830 -20.36 -7.03 23.50
C LYS A 830 -19.00 -6.49 23.94
N LEU A 831 -18.94 -5.62 24.96
CA LEU A 831 -17.68 -5.06 25.49
C LEU A 831 -16.72 -6.11 26.04
N THR A 832 -17.25 -7.27 26.47
CA THR A 832 -16.49 -8.36 27.06
C THR A 832 -16.42 -9.60 26.17
N LYS A 833 -17.03 -9.54 24.98
CA LYS A 833 -17.15 -10.70 24.08
C LYS A 833 -15.89 -10.98 23.27
N TYR A 834 -15.11 -9.95 22.94
CA TYR A 834 -13.98 -10.02 22.01
C TYR A 834 -12.70 -9.48 22.65
N GLY A 835 -11.54 -9.79 22.04
CA GLY A 835 -10.26 -9.14 22.35
C GLY A 835 -9.78 -9.32 23.80
N HIS A 836 -9.03 -8.33 24.31
CA HIS A 836 -8.43 -8.43 25.64
C HIS A 836 -9.49 -8.55 26.76
N PRO A 837 -10.68 -7.93 26.67
CA PRO A 837 -11.72 -8.12 27.68
C PRO A 837 -12.29 -9.55 27.71
N ARG A 838 -12.30 -10.28 26.57
CA ARG A 838 -12.70 -11.70 26.54
C ARG A 838 -11.72 -12.56 27.32
N LEU A 839 -10.41 -12.34 27.13
CA LEU A 839 -9.37 -12.99 27.92
C LEU A 839 -9.60 -12.75 29.42
N ARG A 840 -9.84 -11.49 29.82
CA ARG A 840 -10.12 -11.15 31.21
C ARG A 840 -11.30 -11.94 31.79
N VAL A 841 -12.40 -12.05 31.05
CA VAL A 841 -13.58 -12.81 31.49
C VAL A 841 -13.24 -14.28 31.68
N ILE A 842 -12.56 -14.90 30.71
CA ILE A 842 -12.17 -16.31 30.80
C ILE A 842 -11.24 -16.53 32.00
N LEU A 843 -10.27 -15.64 32.23
CA LEU A 843 -9.36 -15.76 33.37
C LEU A 843 -10.10 -15.65 34.70
N LYS A 844 -11.08 -14.74 34.82
CA LYS A 844 -11.95 -14.67 36.02
C LYS A 844 -12.76 -15.95 36.23
N GLU A 845 -13.30 -16.54 35.16
CA GLU A 845 -14.03 -17.80 35.23
C GLU A 845 -13.15 -18.96 35.68
N LEU A 846 -11.90 -19.01 35.21
CA LEU A 846 -10.97 -20.11 35.49
C LEU A 846 -10.27 -19.99 36.84
N PHE A 847 -9.92 -18.77 37.26
CA PHE A 847 -9.06 -18.53 38.43
C PHE A 847 -9.81 -17.88 39.61
N GLY A 848 -11.04 -17.38 39.42
CA GLY A 848 -11.89 -16.89 40.51
C GLY A 848 -11.20 -15.90 41.46
N ASP A 849 -11.06 -16.31 42.72
CA ASP A 849 -10.47 -15.54 43.84
C ASP A 849 -8.95 -15.68 43.99
N VAL A 850 -8.25 -16.31 43.03
CA VAL A 850 -6.78 -16.38 43.08
C VAL A 850 -6.20 -14.97 43.03
N GLU A 851 -5.41 -14.61 44.04
CA GLU A 851 -4.66 -13.35 44.07
C GLU A 851 -3.58 -13.35 42.97
N MET A 852 -3.94 -12.80 41.81
CA MET A 852 -3.05 -12.70 40.66
C MET A 852 -2.07 -11.52 40.74
N ASP A 853 -2.15 -10.69 41.77
CA ASP A 853 -1.37 -9.44 41.92
C ASP A 853 0.16 -9.68 41.90
N ASP A 854 0.61 -10.85 42.37
CA ASP A 854 2.02 -11.25 42.44
C ASP A 854 2.51 -12.03 41.20
N PHE A 855 1.68 -12.15 40.16
CA PHE A 855 2.03 -12.92 38.95
C PHE A 855 2.95 -12.12 38.03
N THR A 856 3.87 -12.81 37.36
CA THR A 856 4.65 -12.24 36.25
C THR A 856 3.99 -12.60 34.93
N TYR A 857 3.79 -11.60 34.05
CA TYR A 857 3.08 -11.76 32.79
C TYR A 857 4.05 -11.67 31.62
N HIS A 858 4.04 -12.65 30.74
CA HIS A 858 4.86 -12.68 29.55
C HIS A 858 3.99 -12.38 28.33
N ALA A 859 4.46 -11.49 27.47
CA ALA A 859 3.87 -11.20 26.16
C ALA A 859 4.95 -11.36 25.09
N GLN A 860 4.79 -12.37 24.24
CA GLN A 860 5.69 -12.69 23.14
C GLN A 860 4.91 -12.60 21.83
N PHE A 861 5.47 -11.89 20.85
CA PHE A 861 4.81 -11.65 19.58
C PHE A 861 5.82 -11.29 18.48
N SER A 862 5.34 -11.19 17.23
CA SER A 862 6.19 -10.91 16.07
C SER A 862 6.03 -9.48 15.55
N SER A 863 5.00 -8.73 15.96
CA SER A 863 4.74 -7.36 15.52
C SER A 863 4.24 -6.46 16.63
N LEU A 864 4.49 -5.15 16.49
CA LEU A 864 4.10 -4.11 17.43
C LEU A 864 3.28 -3.00 16.73
N GLY A 865 2.10 -2.73 17.30
CA GLY A 865 1.30 -1.57 16.95
C GLY A 865 1.66 -0.33 17.79
N SER A 866 0.98 0.79 17.52
CA SER A 866 1.06 1.98 18.37
C SER A 866 0.24 1.79 19.65
N LEU A 867 0.92 1.81 20.79
CA LEU A 867 0.33 1.52 22.12
C LEU A 867 0.01 2.79 22.91
N GLY A 868 0.46 3.95 22.43
CA GLY A 868 0.35 5.25 23.11
C GLY A 868 1.67 5.69 23.74
N ALA A 869 1.74 6.96 24.15
CA ALA A 869 2.97 7.62 24.60
C ALA A 869 3.47 7.17 25.98
N THR A 870 2.59 6.62 26.82
CA THR A 870 2.93 6.08 28.15
C THR A 870 2.41 4.66 28.30
N PRO A 871 3.05 3.81 29.13
CA PRO A 871 2.57 2.46 29.39
C PRO A 871 1.11 2.44 29.89
N GLN A 872 0.75 3.41 30.73
CA GLN A 872 -0.56 3.48 31.41
C GLN A 872 -1.73 3.71 30.44
N HIS A 873 -1.48 4.25 29.25
CA HIS A 873 -2.54 4.56 28.30
C HIS A 873 -3.28 3.29 27.84
N TRP A 874 -2.55 2.23 27.52
CA TRP A 874 -3.14 0.99 27.03
C TRP A 874 -2.39 -0.25 27.52
N LEU A 875 -1.06 -0.28 27.42
CA LEU A 875 -0.25 -1.47 27.74
C LEU A 875 -0.44 -1.94 29.18
N THR A 876 -0.21 -1.08 30.17
CA THR A 876 -0.39 -1.45 31.59
C THR A 876 -1.78 -1.10 32.10
N GLY A 877 -2.42 -0.05 31.56
CA GLY A 877 -3.73 0.42 32.05
C GLY A 877 -4.95 -0.36 31.54
N GLN A 878 -4.86 -1.04 30.39
CA GLN A 878 -5.98 -1.81 29.83
C GLN A 878 -5.59 -3.27 29.56
N PHE A 879 -4.51 -3.47 28.82
CA PHE A 879 -4.08 -4.77 28.34
C PHE A 879 -3.57 -5.64 29.50
N LEU A 880 -2.59 -5.17 30.28
CA LEU A 880 -2.09 -5.89 31.45
C LEU A 880 -3.18 -6.17 32.48
N ASN A 881 -4.08 -5.20 32.74
CA ASN A 881 -5.24 -5.43 33.61
C ASN A 881 -6.13 -6.57 33.09
N SER A 882 -6.14 -6.84 31.80
CA SER A 882 -6.88 -7.99 31.26
C SER A 882 -6.11 -9.30 31.37
N LEU A 883 -4.79 -9.26 31.20
CA LEU A 883 -3.90 -10.42 31.46
C LEU A 883 -3.92 -10.83 32.93
N SER A 884 -4.14 -9.89 33.86
CA SER A 884 -4.27 -10.16 35.28
C SER A 884 -5.67 -10.62 35.71
N GLY A 885 -6.57 -10.93 34.78
CA GLY A 885 -7.95 -11.25 35.12
C GLY A 885 -8.69 -10.07 35.77
N GLY A 886 -8.17 -8.85 35.68
CA GLY A 886 -8.74 -7.64 36.30
C GLY A 886 -8.11 -7.26 37.63
N ALA A 887 -7.15 -8.02 38.13
CA ALA A 887 -6.43 -7.75 39.38
C ALA A 887 -5.60 -6.46 39.28
N GLU A 888 -5.30 -5.83 40.42
CA GLU A 888 -4.52 -4.59 40.46
C GLU A 888 -3.05 -4.91 40.16
N THR A 889 -2.44 -4.16 39.25
CA THR A 889 -1.04 -4.40 38.86
C THR A 889 -0.26 -3.09 38.91
N ASP A 890 0.94 -3.11 39.45
CA ASP A 890 1.85 -1.96 39.44
C ASP A 890 2.58 -1.76 38.08
N GLY A 891 2.32 -2.65 37.12
CA GLY A 891 2.94 -2.65 35.79
C GLY A 891 4.36 -3.21 35.75
N ARG A 892 5.03 -3.45 36.89
CA ARG A 892 6.43 -3.93 36.96
C ARG A 892 6.57 -5.41 36.65
N HIS A 893 5.46 -6.15 36.60
CA HIS A 893 5.44 -7.59 36.39
C HIS A 893 5.24 -8.00 34.93
N LEU A 894 5.09 -7.06 34.00
CA LEU A 894 5.02 -7.35 32.57
C LEU A 894 6.42 -7.54 31.96
N ARG A 895 6.60 -8.61 31.19
CA ARG A 895 7.80 -8.92 30.41
C ARG A 895 7.41 -9.11 28.95
N ILE A 896 8.09 -8.40 28.06
CA ILE A 896 7.87 -8.48 26.63
C ILE A 896 9.04 -9.23 25.99
N ILE A 897 8.75 -10.24 25.18
CA ILE A 897 9.76 -11.00 24.44
C ILE A 897 9.63 -10.62 22.97
N TYR A 898 10.65 -9.98 22.43
CA TYR A 898 10.71 -9.55 21.03
C TYR A 898 12.17 -9.59 20.54
N PRO A 899 12.45 -10.09 19.33
CA PRO A 899 13.83 -10.24 18.84
C PRO A 899 14.61 -8.91 18.79
N CYS A 900 15.85 -8.92 19.28
CA CYS A 900 16.76 -7.80 19.06
C CYS A 900 17.41 -7.90 17.67
N VAL A 901 18.12 -6.84 17.25
CA VAL A 901 18.82 -6.80 15.95
C VAL A 901 19.81 -7.95 15.81
N GLU A 902 20.52 -8.33 16.87
CA GLU A 902 21.47 -9.44 16.85
C GLU A 902 20.76 -10.80 16.78
N ASP A 903 19.59 -10.95 17.38
CA ASP A 903 18.77 -12.16 17.25
C ASP A 903 18.39 -12.39 15.78
N VAL A 904 17.90 -11.34 15.09
CA VAL A 904 17.54 -11.40 13.67
C VAL A 904 18.77 -11.63 12.79
N ARG A 905 19.84 -10.85 13.00
CA ARG A 905 21.09 -10.94 12.23
C ARG A 905 21.71 -12.33 12.27
N ASN A 906 21.62 -13.01 13.42
CA ASN A 906 22.19 -14.34 13.61
C ASN A 906 21.16 -15.46 13.42
N SER A 907 19.95 -15.16 12.92
CA SER A 907 18.92 -16.18 12.69
C SER A 907 19.22 -17.05 11.47
N ASN A 908 18.55 -18.20 11.35
CA ASN A 908 18.70 -19.12 10.21
C ASN A 908 18.30 -18.52 8.86
N GLU A 909 17.54 -17.41 8.87
CA GLU A 909 17.18 -16.66 7.66
C GLU A 909 17.95 -15.33 7.54
N GLY A 910 18.89 -15.06 8.45
CA GLY A 910 19.60 -13.79 8.52
C GLY A 910 18.62 -12.62 8.65
N TYR A 911 18.92 -11.50 7.98
CA TYR A 911 18.03 -10.34 8.05
C TYR A 911 16.66 -10.54 7.40
N GLU A 912 16.51 -11.48 6.46
CA GLU A 912 15.22 -11.78 5.82
C GLU A 912 14.17 -12.27 6.83
N ALA A 913 14.60 -12.88 7.94
CA ALA A 913 13.71 -13.25 9.05
C ALA A 913 12.90 -12.04 9.56
N GLY A 914 13.53 -10.86 9.52
CA GLY A 914 12.99 -9.59 9.97
C GLY A 914 11.81 -9.06 9.16
N GLY A 915 11.61 -9.55 7.93
CA GLY A 915 10.42 -9.24 7.13
C GLY A 915 9.12 -9.75 7.77
N SER A 916 9.20 -10.81 8.56
CA SER A 916 8.09 -11.36 9.35
C SER A 916 8.00 -10.79 10.77
N LEU A 917 8.85 -9.80 11.09
CA LEU A 917 8.89 -9.08 12.35
C LEU A 917 8.52 -7.59 12.16
N PRO A 918 7.31 -7.25 11.66
CA PRO A 918 7.00 -5.87 11.30
C PRO A 918 6.84 -5.00 12.55
N TYR A 919 7.84 -4.16 12.78
CA TYR A 919 7.81 -3.05 13.72
C TYR A 919 8.52 -1.86 13.07
N SER A 920 7.75 -0.84 12.68
CA SER A 920 8.27 0.30 11.95
C SER A 920 8.85 1.35 12.88
N ASN A 921 9.82 2.10 12.38
CA ASN A 921 10.47 3.19 13.10
C ASN A 921 9.44 4.26 13.50
N SER A 922 8.50 4.57 12.60
CA SER A 922 7.43 5.54 12.85
C SER A 922 6.49 5.16 14.00
N VAL A 923 6.35 3.87 14.31
CA VAL A 923 5.64 3.40 15.51
C VAL A 923 6.58 3.39 16.72
N ALA A 924 7.80 2.89 16.55
CA ALA A 924 8.75 2.73 17.65
C ALA A 924 9.12 4.03 18.36
N VAL A 925 9.30 5.12 17.60
CA VAL A 925 9.63 6.44 18.18
C VAL A 925 8.53 6.99 19.10
N LYS A 926 7.28 6.52 18.96
CA LYS A 926 6.13 6.97 19.76
C LYS A 926 6.02 6.28 21.12
N GLN A 927 6.82 5.25 21.36
CA GLN A 927 6.73 4.40 22.55
C GLN A 927 8.11 3.94 23.04
N PRO A 928 9.06 4.88 23.30
CA PRO A 928 10.42 4.54 23.71
C PRO A 928 10.47 3.78 25.04
N TYR A 929 9.45 3.95 25.91
CA TYR A 929 9.35 3.22 27.19
C TYR A 929 9.33 1.70 27.03
N LEU A 930 8.96 1.17 25.85
CA LEU A 930 8.84 -0.26 25.64
C LEU A 930 10.15 -1.01 25.87
N ILE A 931 11.30 -0.38 25.61
CA ILE A 931 12.61 -1.00 25.82
C ILE A 931 12.79 -1.52 27.26
N ASN A 932 12.16 -0.86 28.25
CA ASN A 932 12.25 -1.24 29.65
C ASN A 932 11.55 -2.57 29.98
N PHE A 933 10.68 -3.04 29.08
CA PHE A 933 9.94 -4.30 29.21
C PHE A 933 10.58 -5.43 28.39
N MET A 934 11.53 -5.13 27.48
CA MET A 934 11.99 -6.03 26.43
C MET A 934 13.01 -7.08 26.93
N HIS A 935 12.84 -8.30 26.44
CA HIS A 935 13.66 -9.48 26.64
C HIS A 935 13.93 -10.12 25.30
N LYS A 936 15.14 -10.71 25.16
CA LYS A 936 15.62 -11.33 23.91
C LYS A 936 14.84 -12.59 23.60
N TRP A 937 14.81 -12.95 22.33
CA TRP A 937 14.30 -14.25 21.91
C TRP A 937 15.33 -15.34 22.22
N ARG A 938 15.01 -16.26 23.13
CA ARG A 938 15.83 -17.43 23.45
C ARG A 938 14.94 -18.66 23.52
N SER A 939 15.36 -19.74 22.87
CA SER A 939 14.63 -21.00 22.78
C SER A 939 15.61 -22.17 22.61
N ASP A 940 16.69 -22.16 23.40
CA ASP A 940 17.77 -23.15 23.39
C ASP A 940 17.25 -24.54 23.77
N HIS A 941 16.29 -24.62 24.70
CA HIS A 941 15.66 -25.90 25.08
C HIS A 941 14.93 -26.59 23.92
N LEU A 942 14.49 -25.83 22.91
CA LEU A 942 13.89 -26.34 21.67
C LEU A 942 14.85 -26.27 20.47
N GLY A 943 16.08 -25.80 20.65
CA GLY A 943 17.03 -25.55 19.57
C GLY A 943 16.62 -24.41 18.63
N ARG A 944 15.64 -23.58 19.02
CA ARG A 944 14.94 -22.61 18.16
C ARG A 944 15.39 -21.16 18.35
N SER A 945 16.46 -20.91 19.09
CA SER A 945 16.99 -19.54 19.28
C SER A 945 17.29 -18.82 17.97
N HIS A 946 17.67 -19.56 16.93
CA HIS A 946 17.93 -19.01 15.59
C HIS A 946 16.73 -19.11 14.63
N ALA A 947 15.63 -19.76 15.03
CA ALA A 947 14.38 -19.81 14.28
C ALA A 947 13.46 -18.69 14.77
N MET A 948 13.48 -17.53 14.10
CA MET A 948 12.79 -16.32 14.58
C MET A 948 11.31 -16.57 14.89
N PRO A 949 10.77 -15.96 15.95
CA PRO A 949 9.41 -16.20 16.39
C PRO A 949 8.43 -15.50 15.47
N HIS A 950 7.61 -16.30 14.80
CA HIS A 950 6.34 -15.82 14.24
C HIS A 950 5.14 -16.33 15.06
N VAL A 951 5.36 -17.24 16.00
CA VAL A 951 4.42 -17.55 17.08
C VAL A 951 4.13 -16.30 17.92
N LYS A 952 2.90 -16.22 18.48
CA LYS A 952 2.52 -15.21 19.48
C LYS A 952 1.95 -15.93 20.68
N THR A 953 2.54 -15.68 21.84
CA THR A 953 2.15 -16.31 23.10
C THR A 953 2.03 -15.30 24.23
N TYR A 954 1.06 -15.53 25.10
CA TYR A 954 0.86 -14.75 26.33
C TYR A 954 0.73 -15.73 27.47
N ALA A 955 1.39 -15.49 28.58
CA ALA A 955 1.40 -16.41 29.71
C ALA A 955 1.48 -15.65 31.03
N ALA A 956 1.07 -16.29 32.12
CA ALA A 956 1.33 -15.78 33.46
C ALA A 956 1.95 -16.84 34.35
N PHE A 957 2.81 -16.39 35.25
CA PHE A 957 3.58 -17.22 36.15
C PHE A 957 3.31 -16.77 37.58
N ALA A 958 2.85 -17.69 38.43
CA ALA A 958 2.84 -17.44 39.86
C ALA A 958 4.26 -17.16 40.37
N LYS A 959 4.35 -16.40 41.46
CA LYS A 959 5.62 -16.07 42.12
C LYS A 959 6.48 -17.32 42.34
N ASN A 960 7.74 -17.25 41.93
CA ASN A 960 8.72 -18.35 42.01
C ASN A 960 8.36 -19.62 41.20
N SER A 961 7.37 -19.58 40.31
CA SER A 961 7.05 -20.69 39.41
C SER A 961 7.79 -20.54 38.08
N LEU A 962 8.38 -21.63 37.59
CA LEU A 962 8.90 -21.74 36.22
C LEU A 962 7.87 -22.36 35.26
N LYS A 963 6.74 -22.86 35.77
CA LYS A 963 5.63 -23.35 34.95
C LYS A 963 4.54 -22.28 34.87
N PRO A 964 4.02 -21.97 33.66
CA PRO A 964 2.96 -20.98 33.54
C PRO A 964 1.67 -21.51 34.15
N SER A 965 0.89 -20.64 34.78
CA SER A 965 -0.46 -20.95 35.28
C SER A 965 -1.47 -21.04 34.13
N TRP A 966 -1.23 -20.29 33.05
CA TRP A 966 -1.97 -20.38 31.80
C TRP A 966 -1.08 -19.95 30.63
N LEU A 967 -1.36 -20.49 29.45
CA LEU A 967 -0.68 -20.16 28.20
C LEU A 967 -1.72 -19.91 27.11
N LEU A 968 -1.66 -18.73 26.48
CA LEU A 968 -2.44 -18.40 25.30
C LEU A 968 -1.54 -18.44 24.08
N VAL A 969 -1.92 -19.22 23.07
CA VAL A 969 -1.32 -19.19 21.72
C VAL A 969 -2.33 -18.57 20.76
N THR A 970 -1.94 -17.53 20.03
CA THR A 970 -2.89 -16.72 19.23
C THR A 970 -2.26 -16.15 17.97
N SER A 971 -3.09 -15.70 17.04
CA SER A 971 -2.65 -14.83 15.94
C SER A 971 -2.38 -13.39 16.39
N ALA A 972 -2.95 -12.95 17.51
CA ALA A 972 -2.91 -11.55 17.94
C ALA A 972 -1.51 -11.07 18.36
N ASN A 973 -0.95 -10.17 17.56
CA ASN A 973 0.23 -9.38 17.93
C ASN A 973 -0.10 -8.32 18.99
N LEU A 974 0.93 -7.73 19.64
CA LEU A 974 0.72 -6.67 20.62
C LEU A 974 0.33 -5.35 19.90
N SER A 975 -0.97 -5.21 19.66
CA SER A 975 -1.55 -4.05 19.01
C SER A 975 -2.99 -3.82 19.45
N LYS A 976 -3.41 -2.55 19.43
CA LYS A 976 -4.80 -2.15 19.68
C LYS A 976 -5.76 -2.63 18.58
N ALA A 977 -5.27 -2.81 17.36
CA ALA A 977 -6.05 -3.33 16.24
C ALA A 977 -6.51 -4.77 16.47
N ALA A 978 -5.61 -5.61 17.00
CA ALA A 978 -5.85 -7.01 17.32
C ALA A 978 -6.65 -7.18 18.62
N TRP A 979 -6.23 -6.50 19.70
CA TRP A 979 -6.75 -6.75 21.04
C TRP A 979 -7.93 -5.85 21.45
N GLY A 980 -8.08 -4.69 20.80
CA GLY A 980 -9.09 -3.69 21.10
C GLY A 980 -8.59 -2.53 21.96
N ASP A 981 -9.25 -1.37 21.84
CA ASP A 981 -8.99 -0.15 22.64
C ASP A 981 -10.30 0.39 23.20
N TYR A 982 -10.35 0.61 24.52
CA TYR A 982 -11.51 1.25 25.14
C TYR A 982 -11.58 2.74 24.76
N GLN A 983 -12.74 3.15 24.26
CA GLN A 983 -13.07 4.52 23.86
C GLN A 983 -14.32 4.99 24.60
N LEU A 984 -14.67 6.28 24.43
CA LEU A 984 -15.88 6.89 24.98
C LEU A 984 -16.07 6.59 26.49
N LYS A 985 -15.06 6.93 27.31
CA LYS A 985 -15.05 6.66 28.76
C LYS A 985 -15.29 5.16 29.09
N LYS A 986 -14.67 4.26 28.33
CA LYS A 986 -14.76 2.79 28.48
C LYS A 986 -16.14 2.18 28.18
N THR A 987 -17.03 2.91 27.50
CA THR A 987 -18.35 2.40 27.08
C THR A 987 -18.34 1.77 25.69
N GLN A 988 -17.23 1.87 24.96
CA GLN A 988 -17.02 1.28 23.64
C GLN A 988 -15.66 0.58 23.57
N LEU A 989 -15.59 -0.61 22.99
CA LEU A 989 -14.35 -1.31 22.65
C LEU A 989 -14.20 -1.36 21.13
N THR A 990 -13.16 -0.73 20.58
CA THR A 990 -12.92 -0.72 19.14
C THR A 990 -11.85 -1.73 18.76
N ILE A 991 -12.20 -2.71 17.93
CA ILE A 991 -11.30 -3.72 17.38
C ILE A 991 -11.28 -3.55 15.85
N ARG A 992 -10.12 -3.71 15.21
CA ARG A 992 -9.98 -3.53 13.76
C ARG A 992 -9.77 -4.83 13.01
N SER A 993 -9.23 -5.86 13.65
CA SER A 993 -8.79 -7.10 12.99
C SER A 993 -9.57 -8.32 13.45
N TYR A 994 -9.63 -9.33 12.58
CA TYR A 994 -9.98 -10.69 12.98
C TYR A 994 -8.74 -11.37 13.56
N GLU A 995 -8.88 -11.91 14.76
CA GLU A 995 -7.84 -12.72 15.42
C GLU A 995 -8.49 -13.93 16.09
N PHE A 996 -7.72 -15.00 16.27
CA PHE A 996 -8.17 -16.19 16.96
C PHE A 996 -7.02 -16.83 17.75
N GLY A 997 -7.31 -17.30 18.95
CA GLY A 997 -6.33 -17.96 19.81
C GLY A 997 -6.97 -18.91 20.81
N VAL A 998 -6.13 -19.77 21.37
CA VAL A 998 -6.50 -20.85 22.27
C VAL A 998 -5.72 -20.71 23.58
N LEU A 999 -6.46 -20.66 24.69
CA LEU A 999 -5.97 -20.57 26.05
C LEU A 999 -5.94 -21.98 26.67
N PHE A 1000 -4.77 -22.34 27.19
CA PHE A 1000 -4.46 -23.63 27.79
C PHE A 1000 -4.22 -23.49 29.30
N ILE A 1001 -4.68 -24.50 30.02
CA ILE A 1001 -4.44 -24.71 31.45
C ILE A 1001 -4.04 -26.16 31.76
N ASP A 1002 -4.04 -27.04 30.76
CA ASP A 1002 -3.63 -28.43 30.92
C ASP A 1002 -2.08 -28.53 31.02
N PRO A 1003 -1.56 -29.42 31.88
CA PRO A 1003 -0.13 -29.50 32.12
C PRO A 1003 0.73 -29.74 30.87
N GLU A 1004 0.23 -30.50 29.89
CA GLU A 1004 0.96 -30.86 28.67
C GLU A 1004 1.17 -29.63 27.77
N SER A 1005 0.12 -28.84 27.52
CA SER A 1005 0.23 -27.63 26.72
C SER A 1005 1.02 -26.53 27.43
N LEU A 1006 0.97 -26.47 28.77
CA LEU A 1006 1.77 -25.52 29.56
C LEU A 1006 3.28 -25.80 29.51
N ASP A 1007 3.69 -27.03 29.23
CA ASP A 1007 5.10 -27.40 29.03
C ASP A 1007 5.61 -27.03 27.62
N MET A 1008 4.73 -26.60 26.72
CA MET A 1008 5.05 -26.22 25.34
C MET A 1008 5.30 -24.71 25.19
N LEU A 1009 6.06 -24.13 26.13
CA LEU A 1009 6.51 -22.73 26.01
C LEU A 1009 7.52 -22.58 24.86
N PRO A 1010 7.37 -21.58 23.97
CA PRO A 1010 8.26 -21.45 22.83
C PRO A 1010 9.61 -20.81 23.16
N TYR A 1011 9.88 -20.42 24.41
CA TYR A 1011 11.08 -19.68 24.82
C TYR A 1011 11.61 -20.15 26.18
N ASP A 1012 12.89 -19.87 26.44
CA ASP A 1012 13.57 -20.28 27.67
C ASP A 1012 13.19 -19.44 28.89
N LEU A 1013 13.34 -20.04 30.07
CA LEU A 1013 13.27 -19.38 31.38
C LEU A 1013 14.57 -19.62 32.17
N PRO A 1014 15.05 -18.66 32.97
CA PRO A 1014 14.54 -17.29 33.10
C PRO A 1014 14.75 -16.46 31.82
N LEU A 1015 13.92 -15.43 31.63
CA LEU A 1015 14.03 -14.58 30.45
C LEU A 1015 15.36 -13.80 30.42
N THR A 1016 15.98 -13.73 29.25
CA THR A 1016 17.18 -12.94 29.04
C THR A 1016 16.81 -11.49 28.72
N LYS A 1017 17.16 -10.54 29.59
CA LYS A 1017 16.92 -9.12 29.35
C LYS A 1017 17.79 -8.59 28.19
N TYR A 1018 17.36 -7.52 27.55
CA TYR A 1018 18.24 -6.77 26.64
C TYR A 1018 19.43 -6.18 27.41
N ASP A 1019 20.62 -6.24 26.79
CA ASP A 1019 21.84 -5.59 27.28
C ASP A 1019 21.88 -4.12 26.79
N ASP A 1020 22.78 -3.30 27.35
CA ASP A 1020 22.91 -1.87 27.00
C ASP A 1020 23.20 -1.62 25.51
N ASN A 1021 23.84 -2.61 24.86
CA ASN A 1021 24.19 -2.58 23.44
C ASN A 1021 23.08 -3.13 22.53
N ASP A 1022 22.07 -3.80 23.08
CA ASP A 1022 21.00 -4.33 22.26
C ASP A 1022 20.12 -3.22 21.72
N ARG A 1023 19.60 -3.48 20.53
CA ARG A 1023 18.64 -2.63 19.85
C ARG A 1023 17.47 -3.50 19.43
N VAL A 1024 16.27 -2.99 19.62
CA VAL A 1024 15.05 -3.65 19.15
C VAL A 1024 15.11 -3.75 17.62
N TRP A 1025 14.69 -4.89 17.07
CA TRP A 1025 14.53 -5.01 15.62
C TRP A 1025 13.47 -4.01 15.13
N ILE A 1026 13.85 -3.20 14.14
CA ILE A 1026 13.00 -2.25 13.44
C ILE A 1026 13.12 -2.52 11.95
N VAL A 1027 12.01 -2.89 11.31
CA VAL A 1027 12.00 -3.48 9.95
C VAL A 1027 12.41 -2.49 8.86
N ASP A 1028 12.17 -1.19 9.05
CA ASP A 1028 12.46 -0.12 8.09
C ASP A 1028 13.74 0.67 8.44
N LYS A 1029 14.58 0.17 9.36
CA LYS A 1029 15.92 0.71 9.63
C LYS A 1029 17.00 -0.02 8.85
N THR A 1030 18.11 0.65 8.57
CA THR A 1030 19.27 0.03 7.92
C THR A 1030 20.22 -0.60 8.94
N TYR A 1031 20.58 -1.87 8.73
CA TYR A 1031 21.62 -2.59 9.47
C TYR A 1031 22.77 -2.96 8.53
N ARG A 1032 23.93 -2.30 8.71
CA ARG A 1032 25.10 -2.47 7.83
C ARG A 1032 26.05 -3.60 8.23
N LYS A 1033 25.92 -4.14 9.44
CA LYS A 1033 26.71 -5.28 9.90
C LYS A 1033 26.20 -6.52 9.16
N PRO A 1034 27.05 -7.35 8.52
CA PRO A 1034 26.57 -8.51 7.78
C PRO A 1034 25.89 -9.54 8.70
N ASP A 1035 24.85 -10.18 8.17
CA ASP A 1035 24.22 -11.37 8.74
C ASP A 1035 25.02 -12.65 8.45
N ILE A 1036 24.47 -13.80 8.84
CA ILE A 1036 25.09 -15.11 8.61
C ILE A 1036 25.30 -15.45 7.12
N PHE A 1037 24.58 -14.78 6.22
CA PHE A 1037 24.69 -14.92 4.77
C PHE A 1037 25.55 -13.82 4.12
N GLN A 1038 26.27 -13.04 4.93
CA GLN A 1038 27.05 -11.88 4.49
C GLN A 1038 26.20 -10.77 3.82
N LYS A 1039 24.90 -10.72 4.12
CA LYS A 1039 23.97 -9.69 3.63
C LYS A 1039 23.77 -8.60 4.69
N THR A 1040 23.51 -7.39 4.22
CA THR A 1040 23.05 -6.27 5.07
C THR A 1040 21.52 -6.19 5.03
N TRP A 1041 20.92 -5.31 5.83
CA TRP A 1041 19.50 -5.00 5.75
C TRP A 1041 19.25 -3.51 5.47
N PRO A 1042 18.48 -3.14 4.44
CA PRO A 1042 18.06 -4.04 3.36
C PRO A 1042 19.27 -4.63 2.63
N SER A 1043 19.10 -5.80 2.00
CA SER A 1043 20.17 -6.46 1.25
C SER A 1043 20.67 -5.52 0.17
N LYS A 1044 21.98 -5.30 0.12
CA LYS A 1044 22.57 -4.66 -1.04
C LYS A 1044 22.31 -5.58 -2.22
N VAL A 1045 21.42 -5.20 -3.15
CA VAL A 1045 21.21 -5.91 -4.41
C VAL A 1045 22.55 -5.98 -5.16
N SER A 1046 23.32 -7.04 -4.92
CA SER A 1046 24.18 -7.62 -5.92
C SER A 1046 23.22 -8.14 -7.00
N LEU A 1047 23.27 -7.57 -8.20
CA LEU A 1047 22.75 -8.21 -9.40
C LEU A 1047 23.20 -9.68 -9.40
N PRO A 1048 22.30 -10.67 -9.27
CA PRO A 1048 22.73 -12.07 -9.29
C PRO A 1048 23.11 -12.43 -10.73
N ARG A 1049 24.41 -12.63 -10.95
CA ARG A 1049 24.90 -13.54 -11.98
C ARG A 1049 24.50 -14.96 -11.56
N LEU A 1050 23.39 -15.50 -12.07
CA LEU A 1050 23.11 -16.93 -12.02
C LEU A 1050 22.12 -17.32 -13.14
N ASN A 1051 22.69 -17.74 -14.27
CA ASN A 1051 22.24 -18.85 -15.11
C ASN A 1051 23.26 -19.08 -16.24
N GLN A 1052 24.45 -19.53 -15.84
CA GLN A 1052 25.24 -20.48 -16.61
C GLN A 1052 25.33 -21.75 -15.77
N ASN A 1053 25.11 -22.90 -16.42
CA ASN A 1053 25.12 -24.28 -15.90
C ASN A 1053 23.76 -24.85 -15.45
N ILE A 1054 22.86 -25.06 -16.41
CA ILE A 1054 22.12 -26.33 -16.51
C ILE A 1054 22.15 -26.77 -17.99
N ALA A 1055 23.23 -27.47 -18.33
CA ALA A 1055 23.32 -28.40 -19.44
C ALA A 1055 24.04 -29.64 -18.87
N ALA A 1056 23.26 -30.51 -18.23
CA ALA A 1056 23.53 -31.91 -17.90
C ALA A 1056 22.21 -32.53 -17.44
#